data_AF-A0A5B7ZQS4-F1
#
_entry.id   AF-A0A5B7ZQS4-F1
#
_cell.length_a   1.000
_cell.length_b   1.000
_cell.length_c   1.000
_cell.angle_alpha   90.00
_cell.angle_beta   90.00
_cell.angle_gamma   90.00
#
_symmetry.space_group_name_H-M   'P 1'
#
loop_
_entity.id
_entity.type
_entity.pdbx_description
1 polymer ?
#
loop_
_entity_poly.entity_id
_entity_poly.type
_entity_poly.pdbx_seq_one_letter_code
_entity_poly.pdbx_strand_id
1 'polypeptide(L)'
;MKRRAYWSMLLVAAMGIASTAAMAADTGHYLLGDTAAKTPGKPAPGLLLMGGGDRNFDALRWFMKKAGNGHIVVLRASQAGEIGEEFFNEVGGIQSVETFVFNDREAASDPKVLAALKRADGIFIAGGDQSRYVRYWRGTPVAAALDAHVRAGKPLGGTSAGLAMLGDYLYGAMDGGSQISPRALADPLGAENTIETDFLHLALLKGVVTDTHFSERNRLGRLIAFVAKAESMAGKPLIGLGVDEDAAVAVEGDGTARVYATSPMAGATVVRGGFAKQVEDEAMQLDRVDTVGAGPDSVLHLPDGRVERPVFQRHYAVRDGVLTALDAPLLVIHGGAGVEPGDLSKDEEAAARAALEAALRAGHAKLQSGGSSVDAVAATITVLEDAPQFNAGRGAVFTHDGRNELDTSLMDGATGKAGAAAGLYRVKNPITLARAIMDKSKHVMMVGDGAEMFAKEQGIALVDPAYFRTEKRWRQLQKALAEEKNAQAANTPLVLPGKAYFGTVGALALDAQGRLAAGTSTGGMTNKRYGRVGDSPIIGAGTWADQRCAVSGTGWGEFYIRDAAAHEICARVRLAGQSIDRASDGVINRDIPKAGGDGGAIALDAQGVAAFPFNTGGMYRGWIGADGVPHVAIYKTDTLPLPAY
;
A
#
# COMPACT_ATOMS: atom_id res chain seq x y z
N MET A 1 -49.67 0.13 -65.62
CA MET A 1 -50.97 0.81 -65.84
C MET A 1 -50.94 2.15 -65.10
N LYS A 2 -51.20 3.25 -65.83
CA LYS A 2 -51.50 4.63 -65.37
C LYS A 2 -50.37 5.54 -64.81
N ARG A 3 -50.04 6.50 -65.69
CA ARG A 3 -49.56 7.88 -65.44
C ARG A 3 -50.54 8.69 -64.56
N ARG A 4 -50.02 9.73 -63.88
CA ARG A 4 -50.57 11.09 -63.61
C ARG A 4 -49.57 11.79 -62.65
N ALA A 5 -48.84 12.88 -62.91
CA ALA A 5 -48.94 14.11 -63.71
C ALA A 5 -49.71 15.27 -63.04
N TYR A 6 -48.94 16.33 -62.70
CA TYR A 6 -49.28 17.75 -62.42
C TYR A 6 -50.03 18.06 -61.09
N TRP A 7 -49.78 19.13 -60.32
CA TRP A 7 -49.66 20.56 -60.67
C TRP A 7 -48.85 21.39 -59.64
N SER A 8 -48.33 22.52 -60.12
CA SER A 8 -47.57 23.59 -59.45
C SER A 8 -48.41 24.51 -58.57
N MET A 9 -47.82 25.12 -57.53
CA MET A 9 -48.19 26.48 -57.10
C MET A 9 -47.00 27.21 -56.45
N LEU A 10 -46.65 28.35 -57.05
CA LEU A 10 -45.75 29.38 -56.56
C LEU A 10 -46.35 30.11 -55.37
N LEU A 11 -45.53 30.45 -54.37
CA LEU A 11 -45.72 31.63 -53.53
C LEU A 11 -44.36 32.22 -53.16
N VAL A 12 -44.18 33.48 -53.56
CA VAL A 12 -43.06 34.37 -53.27
C VAL A 12 -43.21 34.93 -51.86
N ALA A 13 -42.15 34.94 -51.05
CA ALA A 13 -41.91 36.00 -50.05
C ALA A 13 -40.48 35.98 -49.49
N ALA A 14 -39.73 37.02 -49.88
CA ALA A 14 -38.80 37.85 -49.10
C ALA A 14 -37.76 37.25 -48.14
N MET A 15 -36.52 37.69 -48.39
CA MET A 15 -35.36 37.71 -47.51
C MET A 15 -35.66 37.96 -46.02
N GLY A 16 -35.08 37.13 -45.18
CA GLY A 16 -34.71 37.45 -43.81
C GLY A 16 -33.39 36.74 -43.50
N ILE A 17 -32.30 37.49 -43.42
CA ILE A 17 -31.02 37.00 -42.89
C ILE A 17 -31.26 36.72 -41.40
N ALA A 18 -31.59 35.47 -41.07
CA ALA A 18 -31.61 35.01 -39.70
C ALA A 18 -30.19 34.59 -39.34
N SER A 19 -29.58 35.40 -38.47
CA SER A 19 -28.38 35.05 -37.71
C SER A 19 -28.52 33.65 -37.13
N THR A 20 -27.58 32.77 -37.46
CA THR A 20 -27.40 31.51 -36.75
C THR A 20 -26.96 31.84 -35.33
N ALA A 21 -27.92 31.96 -34.42
CA ALA A 21 -27.65 31.91 -32.99
C ALA A 21 -27.04 30.53 -32.72
N ALA A 22 -25.76 30.52 -32.35
CA ALA A 22 -25.11 29.33 -31.81
C ALA A 22 -25.97 28.83 -30.64
N MET A 23 -26.41 27.57 -30.69
CA MET A 23 -27.04 26.96 -29.54
C MET A 23 -26.02 26.97 -28.40
N ALA A 24 -26.37 27.62 -27.30
CA ALA A 24 -25.53 27.65 -26.11
C ALA A 24 -25.27 26.21 -25.63
N ALA A 25 -24.01 25.90 -25.36
CA ALA A 25 -23.64 24.61 -24.80
C ALA A 25 -24.35 24.41 -23.44
N ASP A 26 -24.81 23.19 -23.17
CA ASP A 26 -25.46 22.83 -21.91
C ASP A 26 -24.39 22.65 -20.82
N THR A 27 -23.84 23.77 -20.33
CA THR A 27 -22.97 23.77 -19.16
C THR A 27 -23.83 23.88 -17.91
N GLY A 28 -23.69 22.94 -16.98
CA GLY A 28 -24.26 23.11 -15.65
C GLY A 28 -23.59 24.31 -14.98
N HIS A 29 -24.32 25.42 -14.83
CA HIS A 29 -23.84 26.65 -14.21
C HIS A 29 -24.55 26.87 -12.87
N TYR A 30 -23.76 26.98 -11.81
CA TYR A 30 -24.24 27.22 -10.45
C TYR A 30 -23.56 28.45 -9.90
N LEU A 31 -24.33 29.36 -9.31
CA LEU A 31 -23.84 30.61 -8.75
C LEU A 31 -24.36 30.79 -7.33
N LEU A 32 -23.44 31.11 -6.42
CA LEU A 32 -23.74 31.55 -5.06
C LEU A 32 -23.02 32.87 -4.75
N GLY A 33 -23.66 33.75 -3.99
CA GLY A 33 -23.14 35.07 -3.64
C GLY A 33 -23.37 36.14 -4.72
N ASP A 34 -22.64 37.25 -4.62
CA ASP A 34 -22.78 38.41 -5.50
C ASP A 34 -21.51 38.64 -6.34
N THR A 35 -21.62 38.45 -7.65
CA THR A 35 -20.52 38.64 -8.61
C THR A 35 -20.22 40.11 -8.91
N ALA A 36 -21.07 41.04 -8.47
CA ALA A 36 -20.87 42.48 -8.58
C ALA A 36 -20.26 43.10 -7.32
N ALA A 37 -20.16 42.35 -6.22
CA ALA A 37 -19.50 42.80 -5.01
C ALA A 37 -18.02 43.10 -5.27
N LYS A 38 -17.41 43.95 -4.42
CA LYS A 38 -15.98 44.26 -4.54
C LYS A 38 -15.15 43.17 -3.86
N THR A 39 -14.07 42.75 -4.51
CA THR A 39 -13.02 41.93 -3.89
C THR A 39 -12.48 42.64 -2.63
N PRO A 40 -12.62 42.04 -1.43
CA PRO A 40 -12.22 42.69 -0.17
C PRO A 40 -10.71 42.90 -0.03
N GLY A 41 -9.92 41.94 -0.52
CA GLY A 41 -8.46 41.94 -0.46
C GLY A 41 -7.81 42.07 -1.83
N LYS A 42 -6.48 41.97 -1.87
CA LYS A 42 -5.72 41.90 -3.13
C LYS A 42 -5.38 40.45 -3.44
N PRO A 43 -5.76 39.92 -4.61
CA PRO A 43 -5.31 38.61 -5.05
C PRO A 43 -3.77 38.52 -5.08
N ALA A 44 -3.24 37.37 -4.72
CA ALA A 44 -1.82 37.09 -4.64
C ALA A 44 -1.49 35.72 -5.25
N PRO A 45 -0.28 35.53 -5.80
CA PRO A 45 0.10 34.28 -6.45
C PRO A 45 0.10 33.12 -5.44
N GLY A 46 -0.32 31.96 -5.93
CA GLY A 46 -0.19 30.69 -5.21
C GLY A 46 -0.80 29.53 -5.99
N LEU A 47 -0.31 28.31 -5.73
CA LEU A 47 -0.90 27.07 -6.23
C LEU A 47 -1.39 26.22 -5.06
N LEU A 48 -2.57 25.64 -5.17
CA LEU A 48 -3.08 24.69 -4.18
C LEU A 48 -3.24 23.31 -4.82
N LEU A 49 -2.48 22.33 -4.34
CA LEU A 49 -2.45 20.96 -4.83
C LEU A 49 -3.03 20.02 -3.75
N MET A 50 -4.29 19.59 -3.88
CA MET A 50 -4.94 18.70 -2.90
C MET A 50 -5.05 17.23 -3.38
N GLY A 51 -4.65 16.27 -2.55
CA GLY A 51 -4.54 14.86 -2.96
C GLY A 51 -5.88 14.13 -3.15
N GLY A 52 -6.98 14.61 -2.55
CA GLY A 52 -8.35 14.29 -2.98
C GLY A 52 -9.21 13.44 -2.04
N GLY A 53 -8.79 13.19 -0.81
CA GLY A 53 -9.58 12.56 0.26
C GLY A 53 -10.30 13.60 1.12
N ASP A 54 -9.87 13.75 2.39
CA ASP A 54 -10.49 14.66 3.36
C ASP A 54 -10.38 16.14 2.98
N ARG A 55 -11.43 16.90 3.36
CA ARG A 55 -11.53 18.34 3.10
C ARG A 55 -10.57 19.11 3.98
N ASN A 56 -9.38 19.41 3.45
CA ASN A 56 -8.40 20.25 4.14
C ASN A 56 -8.84 21.73 4.17
N PHE A 57 -9.74 22.06 5.10
CA PHE A 57 -10.32 23.40 5.21
C PHE A 57 -9.29 24.49 5.48
N ASP A 58 -8.19 24.18 6.17
CA ASP A 58 -7.12 25.16 6.40
C ASP A 58 -6.40 25.53 5.10
N ALA A 59 -6.12 24.54 4.24
CA ALA A 59 -5.54 24.79 2.93
C ALA A 59 -6.52 25.56 2.01
N LEU A 60 -7.82 25.23 2.05
CA LEU A 60 -8.86 25.95 1.31
C LEU A 60 -8.99 27.40 1.79
N ARG A 61 -8.99 27.65 3.11
CA ARG A 61 -8.98 29.01 3.67
C ARG A 61 -7.73 29.80 3.25
N TRP A 62 -6.56 29.15 3.20
CA TRP A 62 -5.36 29.76 2.64
C TRP A 62 -5.58 30.18 1.18
N PHE A 63 -6.19 29.32 0.35
CA PHE A 63 -6.50 29.63 -1.05
C PHE A 63 -7.51 30.78 -1.19
N MET A 64 -8.59 30.81 -0.39
CA MET A 64 -9.55 31.91 -0.40
C MET A 64 -8.89 33.24 -0.05
N LYS A 65 -7.99 33.23 0.94
CA LYS A 65 -7.20 34.41 1.31
C LYS A 65 -6.27 34.86 0.17
N LYS A 66 -5.66 33.92 -0.55
CA LYS A 66 -4.86 34.21 -1.76
C LYS A 66 -5.70 34.82 -2.87
N ALA A 67 -6.98 34.44 -2.98
CA ALA A 67 -7.94 35.07 -3.89
C ALA A 67 -8.49 36.41 -3.34
N GLY A 68 -7.87 36.98 -2.30
CA GLY A 68 -8.32 38.23 -1.70
C GLY A 68 -9.73 38.15 -1.11
N ASN A 69 -10.21 36.94 -0.74
CA ASN A 69 -11.57 36.71 -0.24
C ASN A 69 -12.65 37.14 -1.25
N GLY A 70 -12.31 37.09 -2.54
CA GLY A 70 -13.10 37.61 -3.66
C GLY A 70 -13.98 36.58 -4.33
N HIS A 71 -13.92 36.55 -5.67
CA HIS A 71 -14.75 35.71 -6.52
C HIS A 71 -14.00 34.44 -6.94
N ILE A 72 -14.57 33.28 -6.64
CA ILE A 72 -14.00 31.98 -7.00
C ILE A 72 -14.73 31.40 -8.21
N VAL A 73 -13.98 30.89 -9.19
CA VAL A 73 -14.55 30.07 -10.27
C VAL A 73 -14.10 28.64 -10.08
N VAL A 74 -15.06 27.71 -9.99
CA VAL A 74 -14.81 26.28 -9.93
C VAL A 74 -15.11 25.66 -11.29
N LEU A 75 -14.15 24.90 -11.81
CA LEU A 75 -14.29 24.19 -13.06
C LEU A 75 -14.37 22.68 -12.80
N ARG A 76 -15.36 22.02 -13.41
CA ARG A 76 -15.58 20.57 -13.27
C ARG A 76 -15.79 19.91 -14.61
N ALA A 77 -15.30 18.68 -14.79
CA ALA A 77 -15.63 17.85 -15.96
C ALA A 77 -16.66 16.73 -15.67
N SER A 78 -17.10 16.63 -14.40
CA SER A 78 -18.13 15.71 -13.92
C SER A 78 -18.63 16.17 -12.55
N GLN A 79 -19.77 15.62 -12.09
CA GLN A 79 -20.46 15.98 -10.85
C GLN A 79 -21.01 17.43 -10.86
N ALA A 80 -21.92 17.77 -9.93
CA ALA A 80 -22.69 19.01 -9.99
C ALA A 80 -22.06 20.15 -9.14
N GLY A 81 -22.89 21.03 -8.56
CA GLY A 81 -22.48 22.27 -7.89
C GLY A 81 -22.03 22.15 -6.43
N GLU A 82 -21.96 20.93 -5.86
CA GLU A 82 -21.84 20.74 -4.40
C GLU A 82 -20.56 21.36 -3.81
N ILE A 83 -19.45 21.32 -4.55
CA ILE A 83 -18.18 21.91 -4.12
C ILE A 83 -18.26 23.45 -4.02
N GLY A 84 -19.09 24.09 -4.84
CA GLY A 84 -19.33 25.53 -4.76
C GLY A 84 -20.13 25.88 -3.52
N GLU A 85 -21.16 25.11 -3.20
CA GLU A 85 -21.93 25.25 -1.96
C GLU A 85 -21.03 25.13 -0.72
N GLU A 86 -20.14 24.15 -0.71
CA GLU A 86 -19.16 23.97 0.36
C GLU A 86 -18.21 25.18 0.48
N PHE A 87 -17.64 25.65 -0.63
CA PHE A 87 -16.71 26.80 -0.61
C PHE A 87 -17.38 28.06 -0.06
N PHE A 88 -18.66 28.27 -0.39
CA PHE A 88 -19.40 29.45 0.06
C PHE A 88 -19.92 29.31 1.50
N ASN A 89 -20.49 28.15 1.85
CA ASN A 89 -21.21 27.96 3.12
C ASN A 89 -20.34 27.39 4.24
N GLU A 90 -19.44 26.45 3.94
CA GLU A 90 -18.64 25.74 4.95
C GLU A 90 -17.24 26.37 5.13
N VAL A 91 -16.51 26.60 4.03
CA VAL A 91 -15.20 27.28 4.08
C VAL A 91 -15.42 28.77 4.36
N GLY A 92 -16.29 29.39 3.58
CA GLY A 92 -16.74 30.77 3.73
C GLY A 92 -15.68 31.82 3.42
N GLY A 93 -16.08 33.08 3.61
CA GLY A 93 -15.19 34.24 3.47
C GLY A 93 -14.97 34.75 2.06
N ILE A 94 -15.73 34.26 1.06
CA ILE A 94 -15.65 34.70 -0.35
C ILE A 94 -16.91 35.50 -0.75
N GLN A 95 -16.82 36.35 -1.77
CA GLN A 95 -17.94 37.17 -2.24
C GLN A 95 -18.91 36.38 -3.13
N SER A 96 -18.37 35.50 -3.97
CA SER A 96 -19.15 34.62 -4.81
C SER A 96 -18.36 33.39 -5.22
N VAL A 97 -19.10 32.35 -5.61
CA VAL A 97 -18.53 31.19 -6.30
C VAL A 97 -19.40 30.83 -7.50
N GLU A 98 -18.76 30.64 -8.65
CA GLU A 98 -19.39 30.18 -9.88
C GLU A 98 -18.81 28.82 -10.25
N THR A 99 -19.67 27.80 -10.35
CA THR A 99 -19.28 26.46 -10.78
C THR A 99 -19.75 26.21 -12.20
N PHE A 100 -18.83 25.81 -13.07
CA PHE A 100 -19.10 25.39 -14.44
C PHE A 100 -18.78 23.91 -14.64
N VAL A 101 -19.78 23.14 -15.07
CA VAL A 101 -19.64 21.74 -15.42
C VAL A 101 -19.53 21.60 -16.95
N PHE A 102 -18.38 21.12 -17.41
CA PHE A 102 -18.09 20.89 -18.82
C PHE A 102 -18.55 19.51 -19.23
N ASN A 103 -19.53 19.46 -20.13
CA ASN A 103 -20.05 18.22 -20.70
C ASN A 103 -19.39 17.89 -22.05
N ASP A 104 -18.85 18.90 -22.73
CA ASP A 104 -18.22 18.82 -24.04
C ASP A 104 -17.05 19.81 -24.18
N ARG A 105 -16.40 19.79 -25.35
CA ARG A 105 -15.25 20.65 -25.65
C ARG A 105 -15.70 22.06 -26.10
N GLU A 106 -16.88 22.18 -26.70
CA GLU A 106 -17.46 23.43 -27.18
C GLU A 106 -17.67 24.43 -26.04
N ALA A 107 -18.08 23.95 -24.86
CA ALA A 107 -18.19 24.73 -23.63
C ALA A 107 -16.87 25.44 -23.25
N ALA A 108 -15.71 24.91 -23.66
CA ALA A 108 -14.40 25.51 -23.42
C ALA A 108 -14.11 26.74 -24.29
N SER A 109 -15.05 27.13 -25.15
CA SER A 109 -15.04 28.38 -25.90
C SER A 109 -16.25 29.27 -25.58
N ASP A 110 -17.10 28.91 -24.61
CA ASP A 110 -18.28 29.69 -24.26
C ASP A 110 -17.87 31.08 -23.72
N PRO A 111 -18.33 32.18 -24.32
CA PRO A 111 -18.02 33.54 -23.87
C PRO A 111 -18.37 33.82 -22.39
N LYS A 112 -19.41 33.18 -21.85
CA LYS A 112 -19.81 33.34 -20.43
C LYS A 112 -18.77 32.73 -19.50
N VAL A 113 -18.30 31.53 -19.83
CA VAL A 113 -17.24 30.84 -19.08
C VAL A 113 -15.97 31.68 -19.10
N LEU A 114 -15.55 32.14 -20.28
CA LEU A 114 -14.34 32.96 -20.43
C LEU A 114 -14.45 34.30 -19.70
N ALA A 115 -15.63 34.92 -19.68
CA ALA A 115 -15.88 36.14 -18.93
C ALA A 115 -15.80 35.90 -17.41
N ALA A 116 -16.33 34.78 -16.91
CA ALA A 116 -16.22 34.41 -15.51
C ALA A 116 -14.76 34.14 -15.12
N LEU A 117 -14.02 33.36 -15.91
CA LEU A 117 -12.59 33.09 -15.69
C LEU A 117 -11.76 34.37 -15.65
N LYS A 118 -12.04 35.33 -16.54
CA LYS A 118 -11.34 36.62 -16.56
C LYS A 118 -11.62 37.46 -15.31
N ARG A 119 -12.85 37.39 -14.77
CA ARG A 119 -13.27 38.11 -13.55
C ARG A 119 -12.72 37.45 -12.28
N ALA A 120 -12.55 36.13 -12.29
CA ALA A 120 -12.17 35.34 -11.12
C ALA A 120 -10.98 35.93 -10.37
N ASP A 121 -11.08 35.98 -9.05
CA ASP A 121 -9.94 36.29 -8.18
C ASP A 121 -9.16 35.03 -7.83
N GLY A 122 -9.80 33.87 -7.82
CA GLY A 122 -9.18 32.55 -7.72
C GLY A 122 -9.92 31.53 -8.59
N ILE A 123 -9.18 30.57 -9.16
CA ILE A 123 -9.76 29.49 -9.96
C ILE A 123 -9.42 28.15 -9.33
N PHE A 124 -10.38 27.23 -9.28
CA PHE A 124 -10.22 25.92 -8.69
C PHE A 124 -10.70 24.82 -9.65
N ILE A 125 -9.88 23.80 -9.90
CA ILE A 125 -10.22 22.64 -10.73
C ILE A 125 -10.65 21.50 -9.81
N ALA A 126 -11.91 21.09 -9.89
CA ALA A 126 -12.44 20.07 -8.99
C ALA A 126 -11.99 18.64 -9.38
N GLY A 127 -12.28 17.68 -8.50
CA GLY A 127 -12.16 16.26 -8.83
C GLY A 127 -13.17 15.84 -9.92
N GLY A 128 -12.93 14.67 -10.52
CA GLY A 128 -13.77 14.13 -11.58
C GLY A 128 -13.03 13.16 -12.50
N ASP A 129 -13.58 12.97 -13.70
CA ASP A 129 -12.93 12.21 -14.77
C ASP A 129 -11.79 13.04 -15.39
N GLN A 130 -10.57 12.61 -15.13
CA GLN A 130 -9.34 13.26 -15.57
C GLN A 130 -9.21 13.35 -17.09
N SER A 131 -9.66 12.31 -17.81
CA SER A 131 -9.55 12.24 -19.27
C SER A 131 -10.42 13.30 -19.96
N ARG A 132 -11.52 13.71 -19.32
CA ARG A 132 -12.40 14.76 -19.83
C ARG A 132 -11.74 16.14 -19.76
N TYR A 133 -10.99 16.45 -18.70
CA TYR A 133 -10.24 17.72 -18.64
C TYR A 133 -9.28 17.85 -19.82
N VAL A 134 -8.50 16.80 -20.10
CA VAL A 134 -7.57 16.78 -21.24
C VAL A 134 -8.33 16.94 -22.56
N ARG A 135 -9.39 16.14 -22.79
CA ARG A 135 -10.18 16.19 -24.03
C ARG A 135 -10.87 17.54 -24.25
N TYR A 136 -11.37 18.16 -23.20
CA TYR A 136 -12.20 19.36 -23.32
C TYR A 136 -11.39 20.64 -23.29
N TRP A 137 -10.25 20.70 -22.59
CA TRP A 137 -9.56 21.97 -22.35
C TRP A 137 -8.22 22.11 -23.03
N ARG A 138 -7.51 21.02 -23.36
CA ARG A 138 -6.20 21.14 -24.00
C ARG A 138 -6.30 21.91 -25.32
N GLY A 139 -5.51 22.96 -25.47
CA GLY A 139 -5.50 23.80 -26.67
C GLY A 139 -6.81 24.58 -26.91
N THR A 140 -7.59 24.86 -25.87
CA THR A 140 -8.81 25.69 -25.97
C THR A 140 -8.65 27.04 -25.26
N PRO A 141 -9.57 28.00 -25.50
CA PRO A 141 -9.56 29.28 -24.81
C PRO A 141 -9.60 29.20 -23.27
N VAL A 142 -10.22 28.16 -22.68
CA VAL A 142 -10.19 27.94 -21.22
C VAL A 142 -8.77 27.70 -20.73
N ALA A 143 -7.98 26.82 -21.35
CA ALA A 143 -6.58 26.58 -20.95
C ALA A 143 -5.75 27.88 -21.05
N ALA A 144 -5.92 28.64 -22.14
CA ALA A 144 -5.27 29.94 -22.29
C ALA A 144 -5.69 30.96 -21.21
N ALA A 145 -6.95 30.92 -20.77
CA ALA A 145 -7.45 31.77 -19.69
C ALA A 145 -6.88 31.37 -18.32
N LEU A 146 -6.69 30.08 -18.05
CA LEU A 146 -6.02 29.58 -16.84
C LEU A 146 -4.56 30.04 -16.79
N ASP A 147 -3.81 29.92 -17.89
CA ASP A 147 -2.44 30.43 -17.99
C ASP A 147 -2.38 31.96 -17.81
N ALA A 148 -3.33 32.69 -18.38
CA ALA A 148 -3.42 34.14 -18.21
C ALA A 148 -3.73 34.53 -16.76
N HIS A 149 -4.59 33.77 -16.07
CA HIS A 149 -4.95 33.99 -14.67
C HIS A 149 -3.74 33.84 -13.75
N VAL A 150 -2.97 32.77 -13.90
CA VAL A 150 -1.76 32.56 -13.10
C VAL A 150 -0.69 33.61 -13.43
N ARG A 151 -0.49 33.95 -14.72
CA ARG A 151 0.44 35.03 -15.11
C ARG A 151 0.03 36.40 -14.58
N ALA A 152 -1.25 36.63 -14.29
CA ALA A 152 -1.74 37.84 -13.65
C ALA A 152 -1.46 37.87 -12.13
N GLY A 153 -0.79 36.85 -11.57
CA GLY A 153 -0.45 36.77 -10.15
C GLY A 153 -1.64 36.38 -9.27
N LYS A 154 -2.61 35.64 -9.83
CA LYS A 154 -3.78 35.14 -9.11
C LYS A 154 -3.65 33.63 -8.82
N PRO A 155 -4.26 33.12 -7.75
CA PRO A 155 -4.10 31.72 -7.36
C PRO A 155 -4.91 30.76 -8.22
N LEU A 156 -4.36 29.56 -8.42
CA LEU A 156 -4.98 28.42 -9.08
C LEU A 156 -4.89 27.18 -8.17
N GLY A 157 -6.00 26.49 -7.96
CA GLY A 157 -6.05 25.30 -7.11
C GLY A 157 -6.62 24.10 -7.86
N GLY A 158 -6.36 22.91 -7.33
CA GLY A 158 -6.95 21.67 -7.83
C GLY A 158 -6.99 20.56 -6.78
N THR A 159 -7.99 19.70 -6.87
CA THR A 159 -8.11 18.49 -6.03
C THR A 159 -8.27 17.23 -6.87
N SER A 160 -7.65 16.13 -6.46
CA SER A 160 -7.75 14.83 -7.16
C SER A 160 -7.36 15.00 -8.65
N ALA A 161 -8.24 14.69 -9.61
CA ALA A 161 -8.03 14.95 -11.03
C ALA A 161 -7.62 16.41 -11.33
N GLY A 162 -8.14 17.39 -10.59
CA GLY A 162 -7.77 18.79 -10.74
C GLY A 162 -6.33 19.09 -10.32
N LEU A 163 -5.79 18.42 -9.29
CA LEU A 163 -4.35 18.50 -8.95
C LEU A 163 -3.52 17.89 -10.08
N ALA A 164 -3.93 16.72 -10.59
CA ALA A 164 -3.21 16.05 -11.66
C ALA A 164 -3.08 16.94 -12.90
N MET A 165 -4.11 17.75 -13.21
CA MET A 165 -4.09 18.71 -14.32
C MET A 165 -3.10 19.88 -14.17
N LEU A 166 -2.53 20.09 -12.98
CA LEU A 166 -1.58 21.18 -12.73
C LEU A 166 -0.12 20.80 -13.08
N GLY A 167 0.18 19.52 -13.28
CA GLY A 167 1.54 19.08 -13.66
C GLY A 167 1.95 19.59 -15.05
N ASP A 168 3.24 19.86 -15.23
CA ASP A 168 3.82 20.21 -16.55
C ASP A 168 3.80 18.99 -17.49
N TYR A 169 4.01 17.81 -16.91
CA TYR A 169 3.77 16.50 -17.50
C TYR A 169 2.71 15.82 -16.65
N LEU A 170 1.49 15.73 -17.17
CA LEU A 170 0.35 15.25 -16.40
C LEU A 170 -0.04 13.84 -16.85
N TYR A 171 -0.46 13.01 -15.91
CA TYR A 171 -1.18 11.79 -16.28
C TYR A 171 -2.60 12.18 -16.70
N GLY A 172 -3.02 11.77 -17.91
CA GLY A 172 -4.34 12.10 -18.47
C GLY A 172 -5.42 11.05 -18.24
N ALA A 173 -5.07 9.82 -17.83
CA ALA A 173 -5.99 8.67 -17.75
C ALA A 173 -6.75 8.41 -19.08
N MET A 174 -6.05 8.56 -20.21
CA MET A 174 -6.68 8.55 -21.53
C MET A 174 -7.12 7.15 -22.00
N ASP A 175 -6.63 6.12 -21.33
CA ASP A 175 -7.02 4.70 -21.46
C ASP A 175 -8.40 4.40 -20.85
N GLY A 176 -9.02 5.37 -20.17
CA GLY A 176 -10.30 5.21 -19.48
C GLY A 176 -10.18 4.51 -18.12
N GLY A 177 -8.96 4.24 -17.66
CA GLY A 177 -8.65 3.62 -16.38
C GLY A 177 -7.90 4.54 -15.43
N SER A 178 -7.59 4.03 -14.25
CA SER A 178 -6.55 4.59 -13.40
C SER A 178 -5.48 3.51 -13.25
N GLN A 179 -4.35 3.72 -13.90
CA GLN A 179 -3.16 2.87 -13.75
C GLN A 179 -2.83 2.64 -12.26
N ILE A 180 -2.33 1.44 -11.94
CA ILE A 180 -1.89 1.03 -10.60
C ILE A 180 -0.38 0.75 -10.64
N SER A 181 0.31 0.89 -9.52
CA SER A 181 1.77 0.73 -9.47
C SER A 181 2.29 -0.56 -10.11
N PRO A 182 1.71 -1.76 -9.87
CA PRO A 182 2.20 -2.98 -10.52
C PRO A 182 2.12 -2.93 -12.06
N ARG A 183 1.07 -2.35 -12.63
CA ARG A 183 0.93 -2.23 -14.09
C ARG A 183 1.85 -1.17 -14.66
N ALA A 184 1.98 -0.03 -13.97
CA ALA A 184 2.80 1.08 -14.42
C ALA A 184 4.29 0.71 -14.41
N LEU A 185 4.74 -0.06 -13.42
CA LEU A 185 6.11 -0.54 -13.35
C LEU A 185 6.39 -1.73 -14.30
N ALA A 186 5.37 -2.52 -14.65
CA ALA A 186 5.52 -3.62 -15.60
C ALA A 186 5.70 -3.15 -17.05
N ASP A 187 5.20 -1.96 -17.38
CA ASP A 187 5.38 -1.34 -18.69
C ASP A 187 5.40 0.20 -18.57
N PRO A 188 6.52 0.80 -18.13
CA PRO A 188 6.60 2.23 -17.85
C PRO A 188 6.49 3.09 -19.10
N LEU A 189 6.81 2.55 -20.28
CA LEU A 189 6.74 3.27 -21.55
C LEU A 189 5.49 2.94 -22.38
N GLY A 190 4.66 2.03 -21.90
CA GLY A 190 3.46 1.54 -22.57
C GLY A 190 2.37 2.57 -22.82
N ALA A 191 1.39 2.15 -23.62
CA ALA A 191 0.27 2.98 -24.04
C ALA A 191 -0.70 3.35 -22.89
N GLU A 192 -0.75 2.56 -21.82
CA GLU A 192 -1.56 2.86 -20.64
C GLU A 192 -0.94 3.97 -19.76
N ASN A 193 0.36 4.25 -19.91
CA ASN A 193 1.02 5.38 -19.27
C ASN A 193 0.80 6.67 -20.10
N THR A 194 -0.41 7.21 -20.00
CA THR A 194 -0.89 8.34 -20.81
C THR A 194 -0.40 9.68 -20.25
N ILE A 195 0.91 9.91 -20.24
CA ILE A 195 1.48 11.22 -19.92
C ILE A 195 1.20 12.19 -21.08
N GLU A 196 0.55 13.29 -20.75
CA GLU A 196 0.22 14.38 -21.65
C GLU A 196 1.06 15.62 -21.32
N THR A 197 1.28 16.46 -22.32
CA THR A 197 2.05 17.71 -22.22
C THR A 197 1.26 18.87 -22.81
N ASP A 198 1.77 20.09 -22.64
CA ASP A 198 1.21 21.32 -23.25
C ASP A 198 -0.27 21.53 -22.89
N PHE A 199 -0.59 21.31 -21.61
CA PHE A 199 -1.92 21.51 -21.05
C PHE A 199 -2.05 22.86 -20.33
N LEU A 200 -1.15 23.12 -19.36
CA LEU A 200 -1.01 24.39 -18.64
C LEU A 200 0.47 24.74 -18.48
N HIS A 201 0.78 26.03 -18.40
CA HIS A 201 2.15 26.56 -18.37
C HIS A 201 2.45 27.25 -17.04
N LEU A 202 2.62 26.45 -15.99
CA LEU A 202 2.81 26.93 -14.62
C LEU A 202 4.30 26.96 -14.26
N ALA A 203 4.88 28.16 -14.14
CA ALA A 203 6.32 28.32 -13.87
C ALA A 203 6.79 27.58 -12.60
N LEU A 204 5.95 27.54 -11.56
CA LEU A 204 6.25 26.86 -10.29
C LEU A 204 6.14 25.33 -10.36
N LEU A 205 5.57 24.76 -11.43
CA LEU A 205 5.48 23.32 -11.66
C LEU A 205 6.23 22.85 -12.90
N LYS A 206 7.09 23.71 -13.46
CA LYS A 206 7.91 23.38 -14.63
C LYS A 206 8.78 22.17 -14.33
N GLY A 207 8.66 21.13 -15.14
CA GLY A 207 9.37 19.86 -14.98
C GLY A 207 8.87 18.99 -13.82
N VAL A 208 7.66 19.24 -13.32
CA VAL A 208 7.03 18.47 -12.25
C VAL A 208 5.93 17.58 -12.83
N VAL A 209 6.01 16.28 -12.52
CA VAL A 209 4.96 15.29 -12.71
C VAL A 209 4.18 15.18 -11.40
N THR A 210 2.87 15.33 -11.42
CA THR A 210 2.05 15.27 -10.20
C THR A 210 1.27 13.96 -10.10
N ASP A 211 1.04 13.49 -8.88
CA ASP A 211 0.14 12.39 -8.60
C ASP A 211 -0.70 12.63 -7.33
N THR A 212 -1.87 11.99 -7.25
CA THR A 212 -2.92 12.16 -6.23
C THR A 212 -3.27 10.84 -5.57
N HIS A 213 -4.08 10.87 -4.50
CA HIS A 213 -4.49 9.68 -3.74
C HIS A 213 -3.34 8.72 -3.47
N PHE A 214 -2.23 9.29 -2.99
CA PHE A 214 -0.92 8.69 -3.20
C PHE A 214 -0.66 7.48 -2.30
N SER A 215 -0.74 7.65 -0.99
CA SER A 215 -0.41 6.60 -0.03
C SER A 215 -1.48 5.51 0.08
N GLU A 216 -2.78 5.84 0.22
CA GLU A 216 -3.80 4.79 0.44
C GLU A 216 -3.94 3.85 -0.77
N ARG A 217 -3.60 4.34 -1.97
CA ARG A 217 -3.64 3.58 -3.21
C ARG A 217 -2.28 3.01 -3.63
N ASN A 218 -1.26 3.10 -2.78
CA ASN A 218 0.08 2.58 -3.05
C ASN A 218 0.64 3.06 -4.41
N ARG A 219 0.63 4.38 -4.66
CA ARG A 219 0.93 4.98 -5.98
C ARG A 219 2.38 5.40 -6.20
N LEU A 220 3.30 5.10 -5.26
CA LEU A 220 4.71 5.44 -5.44
C LEU A 220 5.31 4.83 -6.71
N GLY A 221 5.09 3.53 -6.94
CA GLY A 221 5.56 2.87 -8.16
C GLY A 221 5.00 3.49 -9.44
N ARG A 222 3.72 3.89 -9.40
CA ARG A 222 3.06 4.58 -10.51
C ARG A 222 3.69 5.94 -10.81
N LEU A 223 3.93 6.76 -9.80
CA LEU A 223 4.58 8.06 -9.99
C LEU A 223 6.00 7.91 -10.55
N ILE A 224 6.75 6.89 -10.10
CA ILE A 224 8.08 6.58 -10.66
C ILE A 224 7.98 6.25 -12.16
N ALA A 225 7.02 5.42 -12.57
CA ALA A 225 6.79 5.13 -13.99
C ALA A 225 6.35 6.38 -14.78
N PHE A 226 5.53 7.24 -14.19
CA PHE A 226 5.12 8.51 -14.80
C PHE A 226 6.32 9.43 -15.04
N VAL A 227 7.22 9.56 -14.05
CA VAL A 227 8.47 10.32 -14.21
C VAL A 227 9.33 9.72 -15.31
N ALA A 228 9.50 8.39 -15.37
CA ALA A 228 10.28 7.75 -16.43
C ALA A 228 9.72 8.02 -17.84
N LYS A 229 8.40 7.92 -18.02
CA LYS A 229 7.74 8.27 -19.29
C LYS A 229 7.95 9.74 -19.63
N ALA A 230 7.72 10.63 -18.68
CA ALA A 230 7.90 12.06 -18.87
C ALA A 230 9.36 12.43 -19.23
N GLU A 231 10.36 11.82 -18.59
CA GLU A 231 11.78 12.01 -18.91
C GLU A 231 12.13 11.50 -20.30
N SER A 232 11.55 10.38 -20.72
CA SER A 232 11.72 9.86 -22.08
C SER A 232 11.21 10.83 -23.16
N MET A 233 10.16 11.60 -22.85
CA MET A 233 9.59 12.62 -23.71
C MET A 233 10.40 13.94 -23.64
N ALA A 234 10.82 14.33 -22.45
CA ALA A 234 11.50 15.59 -22.18
C ALA A 234 12.98 15.59 -22.58
N GLY A 235 13.63 14.43 -22.59
CA GLY A 235 15.07 14.28 -22.83
C GLY A 235 15.94 14.86 -21.70
N LYS A 236 15.40 15.05 -20.50
CA LYS A 236 16.08 15.62 -19.33
C LYS A 236 15.45 15.12 -18.02
N PRO A 237 16.17 15.22 -16.88
CA PRO A 237 15.61 14.88 -15.58
C PRO A 237 14.40 15.74 -15.19
N LEU A 238 13.43 15.12 -14.53
CA LEU A 238 12.22 15.72 -13.99
C LEU A 238 12.05 15.32 -12.50
N ILE A 239 11.05 15.88 -11.82
CA ILE A 239 10.67 15.45 -10.47
C ILE A 239 9.23 14.96 -10.43
N GLY A 240 8.97 13.96 -9.60
CA GLY A 240 7.62 13.54 -9.25
C GLY A 240 7.17 14.17 -7.93
N LEU A 241 5.91 14.57 -7.84
CA LEU A 241 5.26 15.06 -6.63
C LEU A 241 3.95 14.30 -6.40
N GLY A 242 3.97 13.34 -5.46
CA GLY A 242 2.78 12.65 -4.98
C GLY A 242 2.19 13.37 -3.76
N VAL A 243 0.88 13.59 -3.75
CA VAL A 243 0.18 14.19 -2.59
C VAL A 243 -0.86 13.20 -2.07
N ASP A 244 -0.79 12.93 -0.76
CA ASP A 244 -1.71 12.01 -0.09
C ASP A 244 -3.14 12.56 -0.08
N GLU A 245 -4.10 11.64 -0.03
CA GLU A 245 -5.53 11.89 0.04
C GLU A 245 -5.88 12.99 1.06
N ASP A 246 -5.30 12.89 2.25
CA ASP A 246 -5.53 13.75 3.42
C ASP A 246 -4.56 14.94 3.51
N ALA A 247 -3.84 15.21 2.42
CA ALA A 247 -2.86 16.28 2.35
C ALA A 247 -3.14 17.29 1.24
N ALA A 248 -2.62 18.49 1.45
CA ALA A 248 -2.60 19.56 0.46
C ALA A 248 -1.26 20.29 0.49
N VAL A 249 -0.70 20.59 -0.68
CA VAL A 249 0.51 21.40 -0.83
C VAL A 249 0.11 22.80 -1.31
N ALA A 250 0.34 23.79 -0.46
CA ALA A 250 0.10 25.20 -0.75
C ALA A 250 1.42 25.87 -1.13
N VAL A 251 1.57 26.18 -2.42
CA VAL A 251 2.77 26.78 -3.01
C VAL A 251 2.61 28.30 -3.07
N GLU A 252 3.52 29.02 -2.45
CA GLU A 252 3.64 30.47 -2.47
C GLU A 252 4.21 30.96 -3.81
N GLY A 253 4.04 32.25 -4.11
CA GLY A 253 4.50 32.83 -5.38
C GLY A 253 6.02 32.82 -5.60
N ASP A 254 6.80 32.60 -4.54
CA ASP A 254 8.26 32.46 -4.60
C ASP A 254 8.72 31.00 -4.76
N GLY A 255 7.78 30.04 -4.82
CA GLY A 255 8.04 28.61 -4.95
C GLY A 255 8.21 27.86 -3.63
N THR A 256 8.21 28.54 -2.48
CA THR A 256 8.14 27.87 -1.17
C THR A 256 6.75 27.27 -0.97
N ALA A 257 6.66 26.11 -0.36
CA ALA A 257 5.41 25.39 -0.19
C ALA A 257 5.27 24.78 1.20
N ARG A 258 4.06 24.87 1.74
CA ARG A 258 3.66 24.25 3.01
C ARG A 258 2.72 23.08 2.77
N VAL A 259 2.85 22.06 3.61
CA VAL A 259 1.95 20.91 3.61
C VAL A 259 0.90 21.13 4.70
N TYR A 260 -0.36 20.99 4.33
CA TYR A 260 -1.46 20.85 5.26
C TYR A 260 -1.88 19.38 5.27
N ALA A 261 -2.11 18.80 6.44
CA ALA A 261 -2.49 17.40 6.59
C ALA A 261 -3.62 17.27 7.61
N THR A 262 -4.62 16.43 7.33
CA THR A 262 -5.71 16.10 8.27
C THR A 262 -5.45 14.81 9.05
N SER A 263 -4.43 14.05 8.67
CA SER A 263 -3.98 12.81 9.32
C SER A 263 -2.48 12.89 9.69
N PRO A 264 -2.04 12.31 10.83
CA PRO A 264 -0.65 12.39 11.29
C PRO A 264 0.42 11.85 10.33
N MET A 265 0.05 10.94 9.42
CA MET A 265 0.98 10.34 8.45
C MET A 265 0.84 10.91 7.04
N ALA A 266 -0.11 11.83 6.82
CA ALA A 266 -0.37 12.37 5.50
C ALA A 266 0.60 13.51 5.17
N GLY A 267 1.06 13.56 3.91
CA GLY A 267 1.89 14.63 3.41
C GLY A 267 2.08 14.60 1.90
N ALA A 268 3.27 14.98 1.47
CA ALA A 268 3.67 14.92 0.07
C ALA A 268 5.01 14.19 -0.08
N THR A 269 5.17 13.43 -1.14
CA THR A 269 6.39 12.70 -1.47
C THR A 269 7.00 13.26 -2.75
N VAL A 270 8.25 13.68 -2.68
CA VAL A 270 9.05 14.04 -3.85
C VAL A 270 9.83 12.83 -4.32
N VAL A 271 9.70 12.48 -5.60
CA VAL A 271 10.51 11.48 -6.30
C VAL A 271 11.56 12.21 -7.13
N ARG A 272 12.84 11.93 -6.89
CA ARG A 272 13.95 12.45 -7.70
C ARG A 272 14.05 11.62 -8.98
N GLY A 273 13.86 12.26 -10.14
CA GLY A 273 14.13 11.64 -11.43
C GLY A 273 15.63 11.61 -11.75
N GLY A 274 15.96 11.67 -13.04
CA GLY A 274 17.30 11.39 -13.57
C GLY A 274 17.50 9.90 -13.77
N PHE A 275 16.44 9.21 -14.19
CA PHE A 275 16.44 7.76 -14.28
C PHE A 275 17.27 7.26 -15.45
N ALA A 276 17.81 6.05 -15.31
CA ALA A 276 18.38 5.32 -16.43
C ALA A 276 17.32 5.16 -17.52
N LYS A 277 17.74 5.15 -18.78
CA LYS A 277 16.83 5.00 -19.92
C LYS A 277 16.12 3.65 -19.82
N GLN A 278 14.79 3.68 -19.86
CA GLN A 278 13.96 2.48 -19.86
C GLN A 278 13.80 1.92 -21.28
N VAL A 279 13.50 0.63 -21.37
CA VAL A 279 13.27 -0.10 -22.63
C VAL A 279 11.76 -0.26 -22.84
N GLU A 280 11.32 -0.13 -24.08
CA GLU A 280 9.91 -0.34 -24.46
C GLU A 280 9.55 -1.82 -24.32
N ASP A 281 8.30 -2.11 -23.93
CA ASP A 281 7.79 -3.47 -23.68
C ASP A 281 8.54 -4.29 -22.61
N GLU A 282 9.37 -3.65 -21.78
CA GLU A 282 10.09 -4.29 -20.68
C GLU A 282 9.69 -3.72 -19.31
N ALA A 283 9.70 -4.60 -18.30
CA ALA A 283 9.48 -4.19 -16.92
C ALA A 283 10.59 -3.26 -16.44
N MET A 284 10.20 -2.26 -15.64
CA MET A 284 11.09 -1.22 -15.17
C MET A 284 12.28 -1.78 -14.38
N GLN A 285 13.46 -1.21 -14.63
CA GLN A 285 14.71 -1.51 -13.91
C GLN A 285 15.38 -0.21 -13.46
N LEU A 286 15.51 -0.03 -12.15
CA LEU A 286 16.21 1.09 -11.52
C LEU A 286 16.97 0.61 -10.29
N ASP A 287 18.29 0.83 -10.29
CA ASP A 287 19.12 0.45 -9.14
C ASP A 287 18.85 1.32 -7.91
N ARG A 288 18.39 2.56 -8.14
CA ARG A 288 18.11 3.52 -7.08
C ARG A 288 17.09 4.58 -7.50
N VAL A 289 16.17 4.86 -6.60
CA VAL A 289 15.19 5.95 -6.63
C VAL A 289 15.21 6.62 -5.27
N ASP A 290 15.53 7.90 -5.24
CA ASP A 290 15.53 8.67 -3.99
C ASP A 290 14.17 9.35 -3.81
N THR A 291 13.58 9.17 -2.64
CA THR A 291 12.33 9.84 -2.26
C THR A 291 12.48 10.61 -0.97
N VAL A 292 11.78 11.75 -0.89
CA VAL A 292 11.81 12.64 0.27
C VAL A 292 10.39 13.02 0.65
N GLY A 293 10.01 12.73 1.89
CA GLY A 293 8.71 13.10 2.44
C GLY A 293 8.71 14.50 3.02
N ALA A 294 7.64 15.25 2.75
CA ALA A 294 7.35 16.54 3.35
C ALA A 294 6.04 16.46 4.15
N GLY A 295 6.10 16.87 5.42
CA GLY A 295 4.94 16.96 6.32
C GLY A 295 4.67 18.42 6.74
N PRO A 296 3.75 18.65 7.70
CA PRO A 296 3.34 19.99 8.12
C PRO A 296 4.48 20.92 8.61
N ASP A 297 5.53 20.34 9.19
CA ASP A 297 6.70 21.08 9.69
C ASP A 297 7.80 21.29 8.63
N SER A 298 7.66 20.66 7.47
CA SER A 298 8.60 20.76 6.35
C SER A 298 8.37 22.04 5.53
N VAL A 299 9.37 22.43 4.74
CA VAL A 299 9.20 23.42 3.66
C VAL A 299 9.67 22.78 2.36
N LEU A 300 8.74 22.60 1.42
CA LEU A 300 9.04 22.15 0.06
C LEU A 300 9.35 23.38 -0.80
N HIS A 301 10.28 23.25 -1.72
CA HIS A 301 10.60 24.25 -2.73
C HIS A 301 10.25 23.66 -4.10
N LEU A 302 9.61 24.45 -4.95
CA LEU A 302 9.24 24.07 -6.31
C LEU A 302 9.69 25.17 -7.29
N PRO A 303 10.14 24.79 -8.51
CA PRO A 303 10.13 23.43 -9.08
C PRO A 303 11.36 22.57 -8.75
N ASP A 304 12.27 22.99 -7.87
CA ASP A 304 13.51 22.24 -7.56
C ASP A 304 13.28 20.94 -6.75
N GLY A 305 12.13 20.82 -6.08
CA GLY A 305 11.75 19.67 -5.27
C GLY A 305 12.56 19.55 -3.97
N ARG A 306 13.27 20.60 -3.54
CA ARG A 306 14.06 20.56 -2.30
C ARG A 306 13.12 20.54 -1.09
N VAL A 307 13.39 19.70 -0.09
CA VAL A 307 12.60 19.64 1.14
C VAL A 307 13.50 19.97 2.33
N GLU A 308 13.15 21.02 3.05
CA GLU A 308 13.73 21.34 4.36
C GLU A 308 12.97 20.62 5.46
N ARG A 309 13.70 20.09 6.46
CA ARG A 309 13.15 19.28 7.56
C ARG A 309 12.26 18.15 7.02
N PRO A 310 12.82 17.24 6.20
CA PRO A 310 12.05 16.13 5.65
C PRO A 310 11.55 15.24 6.79
N VAL A 311 10.34 14.70 6.65
CA VAL A 311 9.79 13.73 7.62
C VAL A 311 10.41 12.35 7.44
N PHE A 312 10.83 12.02 6.21
CA PHE A 312 11.64 10.84 5.90
C PHE A 312 12.49 11.08 4.65
N GLN A 313 13.53 10.28 4.53
CA GLN A 313 14.27 10.07 3.29
C GLN A 313 14.38 8.57 3.07
N ARG A 314 14.00 8.11 1.88
CA ARG A 314 14.00 6.68 1.55
C ARG A 314 14.64 6.45 0.19
N HIS A 315 15.25 5.28 0.07
CA HIS A 315 15.84 4.82 -1.16
C HIS A 315 15.10 3.56 -1.59
N TYR A 316 14.82 3.45 -2.88
CA TYR A 316 14.18 2.29 -3.46
C TYR A 316 14.97 1.78 -4.64
N ALA A 317 14.81 0.51 -5.00
CA ALA A 317 15.14 0.00 -6.32
C ALA A 317 13.86 -0.49 -7.00
N VAL A 318 13.83 -0.46 -8.32
CA VAL A 318 12.81 -1.18 -9.11
C VAL A 318 13.50 -2.35 -9.80
N ARG A 319 13.06 -3.56 -9.53
CA ARG A 319 13.61 -4.79 -10.12
C ARG A 319 12.49 -5.59 -10.73
N ASP A 320 12.54 -5.79 -12.04
CA ASP A 320 11.51 -6.53 -12.78
C ASP A 320 10.10 -5.98 -12.50
N GLY A 321 9.97 -4.65 -12.53
CA GLY A 321 8.71 -3.96 -12.24
C GLY A 321 8.26 -4.01 -10.77
N VAL A 322 9.11 -4.48 -9.85
CA VAL A 322 8.82 -4.51 -8.41
C VAL A 322 9.60 -3.41 -7.69
N LEU A 323 8.88 -2.50 -7.03
CA LEU A 323 9.48 -1.49 -6.17
C LEU A 323 9.91 -2.11 -4.83
N THR A 324 11.16 -1.91 -4.44
CA THR A 324 11.77 -2.50 -3.23
C THR A 324 12.45 -1.41 -2.42
N ALA A 325 12.22 -1.33 -1.11
CA ALA A 325 12.91 -0.40 -0.22
C ALA A 325 14.36 -0.88 0.02
N LEU A 326 15.29 0.07 0.07
CA LEU A 326 16.71 -0.13 0.34
C LEU A 326 17.08 0.53 1.66
N ASP A 327 18.20 0.09 2.24
CA ASP A 327 18.80 0.67 3.45
C ASP A 327 17.87 0.73 4.68
N ALA A 328 16.72 0.05 4.63
CA ALA A 328 15.68 0.04 5.65
C ALA A 328 15.39 -1.40 6.10
N PRO A 329 16.36 -2.08 6.73
CA PRO A 329 16.15 -3.45 7.18
C PRO A 329 15.01 -3.51 8.19
N LEU A 330 14.13 -4.49 8.02
CA LEU A 330 12.98 -4.72 8.89
C LEU A 330 12.82 -6.20 9.14
N LEU A 331 12.71 -6.58 10.42
CA LEU A 331 12.45 -7.95 10.84
C LEU A 331 11.13 -7.97 11.62
N VAL A 332 10.25 -8.90 11.24
CA VAL A 332 8.90 -9.07 11.80
C VAL A 332 8.74 -10.50 12.28
N ILE A 333 8.13 -10.73 13.44
CA ILE A 333 7.99 -12.07 14.03
C ILE A 333 6.59 -12.32 14.61
N HIS A 334 6.25 -13.60 14.72
CA HIS A 334 5.22 -14.07 15.64
C HIS A 334 5.69 -15.29 16.46
N GLY A 335 5.14 -15.43 17.66
CA GLY A 335 5.24 -16.61 18.53
C GLY A 335 3.94 -17.43 18.58
N GLY A 336 2.95 -17.09 17.74
CA GLY A 336 1.71 -17.84 17.55
C GLY A 336 0.46 -17.10 18.00
N ALA A 337 -0.65 -17.35 17.30
CA ALA A 337 -1.99 -16.86 17.63
C ALA A 337 -2.65 -17.70 18.75
N GLY A 338 -3.81 -17.26 19.26
CA GLY A 338 -4.67 -18.06 20.13
C GLY A 338 -4.47 -17.94 21.64
N VAL A 339 -3.63 -17.01 22.09
CA VAL A 339 -3.46 -16.69 23.51
C VAL A 339 -4.58 -15.75 23.98
N GLU A 340 -5.26 -16.08 25.07
CA GLU A 340 -6.33 -15.26 25.64
C GLU A 340 -5.88 -14.55 26.92
N PRO A 341 -6.41 -13.34 27.23
CA PRO A 341 -6.18 -12.71 28.52
C PRO A 341 -6.53 -13.65 29.69
N GLY A 342 -5.56 -13.84 30.59
CA GLY A 342 -5.69 -14.76 31.73
C GLY A 342 -5.11 -16.16 31.52
N ASP A 343 -4.69 -16.52 30.30
CA ASP A 343 -4.00 -17.80 30.03
C ASP A 343 -2.57 -17.85 30.60
N LEU A 344 -1.95 -16.69 30.81
CA LEU A 344 -0.58 -16.56 31.29
C LEU A 344 -0.56 -15.90 32.66
N SER A 345 0.31 -16.40 33.53
CA SER A 345 0.79 -15.64 34.68
C SER A 345 1.65 -14.45 34.23
N LYS A 346 1.84 -13.45 35.11
CA LYS A 346 2.69 -12.29 34.83
C LYS A 346 4.13 -12.69 34.46
N ASP A 347 4.67 -13.70 35.12
CA ASP A 347 6.04 -14.18 34.86
C ASP A 347 6.14 -14.90 33.52
N GLU A 348 5.12 -15.68 33.13
CA GLU A 348 5.05 -16.31 31.80
C GLU A 348 4.92 -15.26 30.70
N GLU A 349 4.13 -14.22 30.91
CA GLU A 349 4.00 -13.12 29.96
C GLU A 349 5.33 -12.36 29.80
N ALA A 350 5.99 -12.01 30.91
CA ALA A 350 7.29 -11.35 30.89
C ALA A 350 8.35 -12.21 30.18
N ALA A 351 8.36 -13.52 30.45
CA ALA A 351 9.27 -14.46 29.79
C ALA A 351 8.99 -14.58 28.28
N ALA A 352 7.73 -14.56 27.86
CA ALA A 352 7.36 -14.56 26.44
C ALA A 352 7.82 -13.27 25.73
N ARG A 353 7.62 -12.10 26.35
CA ARG A 353 8.09 -10.81 25.81
C ARG A 353 9.61 -10.78 25.67
N ALA A 354 10.33 -11.21 26.71
CA ALA A 354 11.80 -11.30 26.67
C ALA A 354 12.31 -12.25 25.56
N ALA A 355 11.62 -13.37 25.32
CA ALA A 355 11.97 -14.30 24.25
C ALA A 355 11.72 -13.70 22.85
N LEU A 356 10.61 -12.96 22.65
CA LEU A 356 10.36 -12.22 21.41
C LEU A 356 11.46 -11.18 21.15
N GLU A 357 11.82 -10.38 22.16
CA GLU A 357 12.87 -9.38 22.05
C GLU A 357 14.24 -10.01 21.73
N ALA A 358 14.58 -11.13 22.38
CA ALA A 358 15.81 -11.85 22.11
C ALA A 358 15.88 -12.36 20.66
N ALA A 359 14.77 -12.91 20.16
CA ALA A 359 14.68 -13.37 18.77
C ALA A 359 14.85 -12.21 17.77
N LEU A 360 14.16 -11.09 18.01
CA LEU A 360 14.29 -9.88 17.19
C LEU A 360 15.75 -9.38 17.15
N ARG A 361 16.41 -9.30 18.31
CA ARG A 361 17.81 -8.86 18.38
C ARG A 361 18.76 -9.80 17.65
N ALA A 362 18.53 -11.11 17.70
CA ALA A 362 19.36 -12.09 17.01
C ALA A 362 19.27 -11.97 15.48
N GLY A 363 18.07 -11.84 14.93
CA GLY A 363 17.87 -11.60 13.50
C GLY A 363 18.38 -10.22 13.06
N HIS A 364 18.09 -9.18 13.83
CA HIS A 364 18.55 -7.82 13.56
C HIS A 364 20.08 -7.73 13.49
N ALA A 365 20.80 -8.43 14.36
CA ALA A 365 22.26 -8.49 14.29
C ALA A 365 22.79 -9.06 12.96
N LYS A 366 22.05 -9.96 12.31
CA LYS A 366 22.38 -10.43 10.94
C LYS A 366 22.17 -9.33 9.91
N LEU A 367 21.03 -8.63 9.95
CA LEU A 367 20.75 -7.53 9.03
C LEU A 367 21.78 -6.39 9.18
N GLN A 368 22.10 -6.00 10.41
CA GLN A 368 23.08 -4.94 10.71
C GLN A 368 24.50 -5.28 10.27
N SER A 369 24.86 -6.56 10.20
CA SER A 369 26.17 -7.00 9.69
C SER A 369 26.19 -7.20 8.18
N GLY A 370 25.12 -6.81 7.47
CA GLY A 370 24.99 -6.98 6.02
C GLY A 370 24.64 -8.40 5.58
N GLY A 371 24.17 -9.24 6.51
CA GLY A 371 23.68 -10.58 6.21
C GLY A 371 22.36 -10.55 5.45
N SER A 372 22.03 -11.67 4.80
CA SER A 372 20.80 -11.78 4.00
C SER A 372 19.54 -11.86 4.85
N SER A 373 18.38 -11.52 4.27
CA SER A 373 17.07 -11.73 4.88
C SER A 373 16.85 -13.19 5.32
N VAL A 374 17.33 -14.16 4.53
CA VAL A 374 17.29 -15.60 4.86
C VAL A 374 18.09 -15.91 6.13
N ASP A 375 19.29 -15.33 6.28
CA ASP A 375 20.12 -15.52 7.48
C ASP A 375 19.45 -14.93 8.73
N ALA A 376 18.82 -13.77 8.58
CA ALA A 376 18.10 -13.11 9.66
C ALA A 376 16.87 -13.92 10.12
N VAL A 377 16.06 -14.41 9.18
CA VAL A 377 14.91 -15.28 9.48
C VAL A 377 15.35 -16.57 10.18
N ALA A 378 16.37 -17.26 9.66
CA ALA A 378 16.87 -18.49 10.26
C ALA A 378 17.42 -18.27 11.68
N ALA A 379 18.18 -17.20 11.90
CA ALA A 379 18.71 -16.86 13.23
C ALA A 379 17.59 -16.53 14.23
N THR A 380 16.58 -15.80 13.78
CA THR A 380 15.41 -15.42 14.60
C THR A 380 14.61 -16.64 15.05
N ILE A 381 14.25 -17.51 14.10
CA ILE A 381 13.45 -18.69 14.38
C ILE A 381 14.24 -19.69 15.22
N THR A 382 15.56 -19.79 15.07
CA THR A 382 16.41 -20.62 15.94
C THR A 382 16.26 -20.22 17.42
N VAL A 383 16.19 -18.91 17.72
CA VAL A 383 15.95 -18.42 19.09
C VAL A 383 14.54 -18.75 19.55
N LEU A 384 13.54 -18.62 18.69
CA LEU A 384 12.14 -18.98 19.01
C LEU A 384 11.97 -20.49 19.24
N GLU A 385 12.70 -21.34 18.51
CA GLU A 385 12.72 -22.80 18.68
C GLU A 385 13.43 -23.23 19.96
N ASP A 386 14.41 -22.47 20.45
CA ASP A 386 15.10 -22.76 21.71
C ASP A 386 14.28 -22.27 22.94
N ALA A 387 13.28 -21.41 22.73
CA ALA A 387 12.47 -20.78 23.76
C ALA A 387 11.24 -21.64 24.15
N PRO A 388 11.19 -22.21 25.38
CA PRO A 388 10.15 -23.15 25.81
C PRO A 388 8.73 -22.56 25.89
N GLN A 389 8.59 -21.24 25.72
CA GLN A 389 7.33 -20.52 25.71
C GLN A 389 6.50 -20.82 24.46
N PHE A 390 7.15 -21.09 23.32
CA PHE A 390 6.50 -21.21 22.03
C PHE A 390 6.36 -22.68 21.59
N ASN A 391 5.42 -22.95 20.68
CA ASN A 391 5.19 -24.31 20.17
C ASN A 391 6.00 -24.53 18.88
N ALA A 392 7.33 -24.53 19.03
CA ALA A 392 8.30 -24.92 18.02
C ALA A 392 9.58 -25.37 18.74
N GLY A 393 10.31 -26.36 18.18
CA GLY A 393 11.50 -26.90 18.84
C GLY A 393 11.23 -27.27 20.32
N ARG A 394 12.03 -26.71 21.24
CA ARG A 394 11.81 -26.84 22.68
C ARG A 394 10.51 -26.16 23.07
N GLY A 395 9.57 -26.92 23.64
CA GLY A 395 8.23 -26.40 23.95
C GLY A 395 7.16 -26.78 22.93
N ALA A 396 7.51 -27.59 21.94
CA ALA A 396 6.56 -28.22 21.03
C ALA A 396 5.45 -29.00 21.78
N VAL A 397 4.26 -28.99 21.19
CA VAL A 397 3.13 -29.79 21.65
C VAL A 397 3.35 -31.28 21.36
N PHE A 398 2.52 -32.11 21.99
CA PHE A 398 2.60 -33.56 21.84
C PHE A 398 1.55 -34.12 20.88
N THR A 399 1.94 -35.15 20.14
CA THR A 399 1.05 -36.05 19.42
C THR A 399 0.18 -36.85 20.38
N HIS A 400 -0.83 -37.53 19.83
CA HIS A 400 -1.67 -38.47 20.57
C HIS A 400 -0.86 -39.52 21.35
N ASP A 401 0.24 -40.00 20.75
CA ASP A 401 1.09 -41.04 21.32
C ASP A 401 2.17 -40.49 22.28
N GLY A 402 2.07 -39.21 22.65
CA GLY A 402 2.96 -38.59 23.64
C GLY A 402 4.36 -38.29 23.13
N ARG A 403 4.53 -38.05 21.81
CA ARG A 403 5.80 -37.65 21.19
C ARG A 403 5.75 -36.21 20.70
N ASN A 404 6.90 -35.57 20.53
CA ASN A 404 7.00 -34.30 19.81
C ASN A 404 7.34 -34.58 18.34
N GLU A 405 6.62 -33.94 17.43
CA GLU A 405 6.85 -34.01 15.98
C GLU A 405 6.86 -32.59 15.42
N LEU A 406 7.93 -32.21 14.72
CA LEU A 406 8.21 -30.83 14.34
C LEU A 406 8.16 -30.64 12.82
N ASP A 407 7.62 -29.51 12.41
CA ASP A 407 7.49 -29.10 11.02
C ASP A 407 8.05 -27.68 10.82
N THR A 408 8.63 -27.41 9.65
CA THR A 408 9.24 -26.10 9.35
C THR A 408 9.37 -25.85 7.85
N SER A 409 9.43 -24.58 7.46
CA SER A 409 9.89 -24.16 6.13
C SER A 409 10.57 -22.81 6.15
N LEU A 410 11.37 -22.56 5.11
CA LEU A 410 12.10 -21.32 4.83
C LEU A 410 12.04 -21.06 3.33
N MET A 411 11.81 -19.81 2.94
CA MET A 411 11.75 -19.38 1.54
C MET A 411 12.52 -18.09 1.32
N ASP A 412 13.35 -18.07 0.28
CA ASP A 412 14.04 -16.89 -0.23
C ASP A 412 13.20 -16.23 -1.32
N GLY A 413 12.69 -15.02 -1.05
CA GLY A 413 11.84 -14.28 -1.98
C GLY A 413 12.59 -13.75 -3.20
N ALA A 414 13.92 -13.61 -3.14
CA ALA A 414 14.69 -13.13 -4.28
C ALA A 414 14.85 -14.19 -5.38
N THR A 415 14.99 -15.47 -4.98
CA THR A 415 15.27 -16.57 -5.92
C THR A 415 14.12 -17.57 -6.06
N GLY A 416 13.13 -17.52 -5.15
CA GLY A 416 12.06 -18.52 -5.06
C GLY A 416 12.52 -19.87 -4.51
N LYS A 417 13.79 -20.00 -4.11
CA LYS A 417 14.28 -21.21 -3.44
C LYS A 417 13.58 -21.39 -2.11
N ALA A 418 13.29 -22.64 -1.78
CA ALA A 418 12.66 -23.00 -0.52
C ALA A 418 13.22 -24.31 0.01
N GLY A 419 13.16 -24.46 1.33
CA GLY A 419 13.49 -25.69 2.03
C GLY A 419 12.49 -25.93 3.16
N ALA A 420 12.04 -27.16 3.31
CA ALA A 420 10.99 -27.53 4.25
C ALA A 420 11.21 -28.94 4.80
N ALA A 421 10.75 -29.16 6.03
CA ALA A 421 10.76 -30.46 6.65
C ALA A 421 9.52 -30.70 7.51
N ALA A 422 9.05 -31.94 7.58
CA ALA A 422 7.91 -32.32 8.42
C ALA A 422 8.15 -33.65 9.15
N GLY A 423 7.50 -33.83 10.29
CA GLY A 423 7.58 -35.06 11.08
C GLY A 423 8.96 -35.32 11.70
N LEU A 424 9.71 -34.27 12.04
CA LEU A 424 11.02 -34.37 12.70
C LEU A 424 10.86 -34.66 14.19
N TYR A 425 11.79 -35.37 14.80
CA TYR A 425 11.70 -35.78 16.21
C TYR A 425 13.04 -35.74 16.98
N ARG A 426 14.17 -35.46 16.32
CA ARG A 426 15.50 -35.28 16.93
C ARG A 426 16.22 -34.02 16.47
N VAL A 427 15.83 -33.38 15.37
CA VAL A 427 16.49 -32.15 14.88
C VAL A 427 16.26 -31.02 15.89
N LYS A 428 17.32 -30.54 16.55
CA LYS A 428 17.19 -29.55 17.63
C LYS A 428 16.47 -28.28 17.17
N ASN A 429 16.91 -27.75 16.02
CA ASN A 429 16.42 -26.51 15.44
C ASN A 429 15.94 -26.77 14.00
N PRO A 430 14.68 -27.19 13.78
CA PRO A 430 14.13 -27.50 12.46
C PRO A 430 14.47 -26.46 11.38
N ILE A 431 14.39 -25.16 11.67
CA ILE A 431 14.63 -24.13 10.65
C ILE A 431 16.04 -24.23 10.02
N THR A 432 17.04 -24.70 10.78
CA THR A 432 18.40 -24.91 10.26
C THR A 432 18.47 -26.06 9.26
N LEU A 433 17.61 -27.08 9.41
CA LEU A 433 17.45 -28.15 8.42
C LEU A 433 16.71 -27.64 7.18
N ALA A 434 15.64 -26.84 7.33
CA ALA A 434 14.99 -26.19 6.19
C ALA A 434 16.00 -25.37 5.37
N ARG A 435 16.87 -24.59 6.02
CA ARG A 435 17.96 -23.89 5.34
C ARG A 435 18.92 -24.84 4.61
N ALA A 436 19.33 -25.94 5.25
CA ALA A 436 20.23 -26.91 4.62
C ALA A 436 19.59 -27.61 3.41
N ILE A 437 18.28 -27.92 3.48
CA ILE A 437 17.53 -28.51 2.35
C ILE A 437 17.53 -27.54 1.17
N MET A 438 17.24 -26.26 1.43
CA MET A 438 17.21 -25.20 0.41
C MET A 438 18.56 -25.01 -0.28
N ASP A 439 19.66 -24.98 0.47
CA ASP A 439 20.98 -24.61 -0.04
C ASP A 439 21.79 -25.81 -0.57
N LYS A 440 21.62 -26.98 0.05
CA LYS A 440 22.54 -28.14 -0.12
C LYS A 440 21.86 -29.37 -0.70
N SER A 441 20.64 -29.23 -1.22
CA SER A 441 19.92 -30.30 -1.90
C SER A 441 19.29 -29.83 -3.21
N LYS A 442 18.75 -30.77 -3.99
CA LYS A 442 17.93 -30.47 -5.19
C LYS A 442 16.42 -30.51 -4.88
N HIS A 443 16.06 -30.62 -3.61
CA HIS A 443 14.69 -30.85 -3.15
C HIS A 443 14.18 -29.65 -2.37
N VAL A 444 12.86 -29.48 -2.34
CA VAL A 444 12.20 -28.44 -1.53
C VAL A 444 11.77 -28.98 -0.17
N MET A 445 11.26 -30.22 -0.10
CA MET A 445 10.69 -30.76 1.13
C MET A 445 11.18 -32.19 1.40
N MET A 446 11.54 -32.47 2.65
CA MET A 446 11.87 -33.81 3.14
C MET A 446 11.04 -34.16 4.38
N VAL A 447 10.78 -35.43 4.66
CA VAL A 447 9.92 -35.82 5.79
C VAL A 447 10.51 -36.96 6.61
N GLY A 448 10.18 -36.96 7.91
CA GLY A 448 10.50 -38.04 8.85
C GLY A 448 11.97 -38.45 8.86
N ASP A 449 12.21 -39.76 8.89
CA ASP A 449 13.57 -40.32 8.98
C ASP A 449 14.49 -39.88 7.84
N GLY A 450 13.96 -39.73 6.62
CA GLY A 450 14.75 -39.27 5.47
C GLY A 450 15.29 -37.85 5.67
N ALA A 451 14.49 -36.97 6.26
CA ALA A 451 14.92 -35.61 6.60
C ALA A 451 16.01 -35.62 7.68
N GLU A 452 15.90 -36.49 8.68
CA GLU A 452 16.91 -36.59 9.75
C GLU A 452 18.21 -37.28 9.32
N MET A 453 18.13 -38.22 8.38
CA MET A 453 19.30 -38.78 7.70
C MET A 453 20.07 -37.66 7.00
N PHE A 454 19.38 -36.83 6.22
CA PHE A 454 20.00 -35.67 5.59
C PHE A 454 20.53 -34.67 6.62
N ALA A 455 19.80 -34.41 7.71
CA ALA A 455 20.26 -33.57 8.80
C ALA A 455 21.61 -34.04 9.37
N LYS A 456 21.74 -35.36 9.59
CA LYS A 456 23.00 -35.97 10.05
C LYS A 456 24.13 -35.81 9.04
N GLU A 457 23.87 -36.00 7.74
CA GLU A 457 24.86 -35.81 6.67
C GLU A 457 25.35 -34.36 6.59
N GLN A 458 24.46 -33.40 6.83
CA GLN A 458 24.78 -31.97 6.81
C GLN A 458 25.38 -31.46 8.14
N GLY A 459 25.56 -32.32 9.14
CA GLY A 459 26.10 -31.96 10.44
C GLY A 459 25.15 -31.12 11.31
N ILE A 460 23.85 -31.19 11.05
CA ILE A 460 22.82 -30.52 11.87
C ILE A 460 22.68 -31.27 13.21
N ALA A 461 22.56 -30.52 14.30
CA ALA A 461 22.48 -31.08 15.64
C ALA A 461 21.21 -31.92 15.85
N LEU A 462 21.42 -33.19 16.21
CA LEU A 462 20.38 -34.10 16.66
C LEU A 462 20.44 -34.25 18.19
N VAL A 463 19.30 -34.18 18.86
CA VAL A 463 19.15 -34.27 20.32
C VAL A 463 18.27 -35.44 20.72
N ASP A 464 18.37 -35.83 22.00
CA ASP A 464 17.39 -36.73 22.60
C ASP A 464 16.00 -36.09 22.58
N PRO A 465 14.92 -36.81 22.18
CA PRO A 465 13.57 -36.26 22.14
C PRO A 465 13.08 -35.63 23.45
N ALA A 466 13.63 -36.03 24.61
CA ALA A 466 13.32 -35.41 25.90
C ALA A 466 13.67 -33.91 25.96
N TYR A 467 14.55 -33.42 25.08
CA TYR A 467 14.86 -31.99 24.95
C TYR A 467 13.62 -31.14 24.63
N PHE A 468 12.72 -31.65 23.79
CA PHE A 468 11.55 -30.90 23.32
C PHE A 468 10.45 -30.78 24.38
N ARG A 469 10.43 -31.71 25.34
CA ARG A 469 9.41 -31.83 26.36
C ARG A 469 9.43 -30.64 27.32
N THR A 470 8.23 -30.10 27.59
CA THR A 470 7.96 -29.30 28.78
C THR A 470 6.77 -29.88 29.55
N GLU A 471 6.78 -29.70 30.87
CA GLU A 471 5.71 -30.20 31.73
C GLU A 471 4.36 -29.51 31.43
N LYS A 472 4.40 -28.23 31.05
CA LYS A 472 3.21 -27.48 30.62
C LYS A 472 2.52 -28.14 29.42
N ARG A 473 3.28 -28.45 28.35
CA ARG A 473 2.74 -29.09 27.14
C ARG A 473 2.29 -30.52 27.39
N TRP A 474 2.98 -31.24 28.27
CA TRP A 474 2.56 -32.59 28.66
C TRP A 474 1.19 -32.59 29.33
N ARG A 475 0.96 -31.68 30.28
CA ARG A 475 -0.35 -31.53 30.95
C ARG A 475 -1.47 -31.16 29.97
N GLN A 476 -1.17 -30.36 28.95
CA GLN A 476 -2.11 -30.04 27.88
C GLN A 476 -2.54 -31.30 27.11
N LEU A 477 -1.60 -32.19 26.76
CA LEU A 477 -1.95 -33.48 26.16
C LEU A 477 -2.84 -34.33 27.07
N GLN A 478 -2.45 -34.49 28.34
CA GLN A 478 -3.22 -35.31 29.28
C GLN A 478 -4.66 -34.81 29.43
N LYS A 479 -4.86 -33.48 29.45
CA LYS A 479 -6.18 -32.86 29.44
C LYS A 479 -6.94 -33.18 28.15
N ALA A 480 -6.31 -33.02 26.98
CA ALA A 480 -6.94 -33.31 25.69
C ALA A 480 -7.36 -34.79 25.54
N LEU A 481 -6.52 -35.72 25.99
CA LEU A 481 -6.84 -37.16 26.00
C LEU A 481 -8.02 -37.48 26.93
N ALA A 482 -8.10 -36.83 28.09
CA ALA A 482 -9.22 -36.99 29.01
C ALA A 482 -10.53 -36.44 28.42
N GLU A 483 -10.48 -35.28 27.77
CA GLU A 483 -11.62 -34.68 27.06
C GLU A 483 -12.11 -35.56 25.90
N GLU A 484 -11.18 -36.08 25.09
CA GLU A 484 -11.49 -37.03 24.00
C GLU A 484 -12.17 -38.29 24.53
N LYS A 485 -11.62 -38.90 25.60
CA LYS A 485 -12.22 -40.08 26.24
C LYS A 485 -13.62 -39.79 26.77
N ASN A 486 -13.84 -38.63 27.38
CA ASN A 486 -15.14 -38.23 27.91
C ASN A 486 -16.17 -38.02 26.78
N ALA A 487 -15.79 -37.38 25.68
CA ALA A 487 -16.66 -37.21 24.52
C ALA A 487 -17.05 -38.54 23.87
N GLN A 488 -16.07 -39.45 23.72
CA GLN A 488 -16.31 -40.81 23.23
C GLN A 488 -17.28 -41.59 24.15
N ALA A 489 -17.08 -41.51 25.46
CA ALA A 489 -17.95 -42.16 26.43
C ALA A 489 -19.38 -41.57 26.45
N ALA A 490 -19.51 -40.26 26.19
CA ALA A 490 -20.80 -39.56 26.10
C ALA A 490 -21.47 -39.67 24.72
N ASN A 491 -20.83 -40.31 23.74
CA ASN A 491 -21.25 -40.37 22.35
C ASN A 491 -21.55 -38.97 21.75
N THR A 492 -20.81 -37.95 22.19
CA THR A 492 -20.90 -36.59 21.68
C THR A 492 -19.77 -36.32 20.68
N PRO A 493 -19.97 -35.46 19.67
CA PRO A 493 -18.89 -35.06 18.79
C PRO A 493 -17.74 -34.45 19.59
N LEU A 494 -16.51 -34.92 19.34
CA LEU A 494 -15.32 -34.25 19.84
C LEU A 494 -15.19 -32.90 19.12
N VAL A 495 -15.55 -31.83 19.82
CA VAL A 495 -15.20 -30.48 19.38
C VAL A 495 -13.72 -30.29 19.69
N LEU A 496 -12.89 -30.14 18.66
CA LEU A 496 -11.49 -29.79 18.85
C LEU A 496 -11.45 -28.51 19.69
N PRO A 497 -10.79 -28.50 20.86
CA PRO A 497 -10.71 -27.30 21.68
C PRO A 497 -10.08 -26.21 20.83
N GLY A 498 -10.67 -25.01 20.80
CA GLY A 498 -10.15 -23.89 20.03
C GLY A 498 -8.68 -23.57 20.31
N LYS A 499 -8.12 -24.03 21.44
CA LYS A 499 -6.70 -23.84 21.81
C LYS A 499 -5.74 -24.94 21.35
N ALA A 500 -6.24 -26.05 20.78
CA ALA A 500 -5.44 -27.25 20.54
C ALA A 500 -4.45 -27.09 19.37
N TYR A 501 -4.73 -26.21 18.41
CA TYR A 501 -3.99 -26.06 17.15
C TYR A 501 -3.15 -24.78 17.06
N PHE A 502 -2.94 -24.07 18.17
CA PHE A 502 -2.22 -22.79 18.21
C PHE A 502 -0.76 -22.89 18.67
N GLY A 503 0.06 -21.89 18.31
CA GLY A 503 1.41 -21.67 18.85
C GLY A 503 2.60 -21.79 17.88
N THR A 504 2.36 -21.80 16.57
CA THR A 504 3.40 -21.74 15.54
C THR A 504 4.25 -20.47 15.66
N VAL A 505 5.55 -20.56 15.40
CA VAL A 505 6.47 -19.40 15.34
C VAL A 505 6.84 -19.09 13.91
N GLY A 506 7.18 -17.83 13.64
CA GLY A 506 7.58 -17.41 12.31
C GLY A 506 8.25 -16.06 12.28
N ALA A 507 8.99 -15.81 11.20
CA ALA A 507 9.72 -14.58 10.98
C ALA A 507 9.75 -14.19 9.49
N LEU A 508 9.71 -12.89 9.24
CA LEU A 508 9.91 -12.26 7.94
C LEU A 508 11.03 -11.24 8.04
N ALA A 509 11.85 -11.12 6.99
CA ALA A 509 12.88 -10.10 6.94
C ALA A 509 12.91 -9.41 5.58
N LEU A 510 13.12 -8.10 5.60
CA LEU A 510 13.58 -7.27 4.50
C LEU A 510 15.03 -6.88 4.80
N ASP A 511 15.98 -7.22 3.92
CA ASP A 511 17.38 -6.82 4.08
C ASP A 511 17.70 -5.47 3.45
N ALA A 512 18.92 -4.96 3.67
CA ALA A 512 19.35 -3.66 3.15
C ALA A 512 19.40 -3.60 1.61
N GLN A 513 19.41 -4.76 0.93
CA GLN A 513 19.32 -4.86 -0.51
C GLN A 513 17.86 -4.93 -1.01
N GLY A 514 16.88 -4.86 -0.11
CA GLY A 514 15.47 -4.94 -0.44
C GLY A 514 15.00 -6.35 -0.79
N ARG A 515 15.66 -7.39 -0.27
CA ARG A 515 15.26 -8.79 -0.49
C ARG A 515 14.47 -9.31 0.69
N LEU A 516 13.43 -10.08 0.36
CA LEU A 516 12.50 -10.65 1.32
C LEU A 516 12.82 -12.12 1.61
N ALA A 517 12.55 -12.56 2.83
CA ALA A 517 12.52 -13.97 3.20
C ALA A 517 11.42 -14.23 4.22
N ALA A 518 10.92 -15.47 4.24
CA ALA A 518 9.93 -15.94 5.20
C ALA A 518 10.32 -17.30 5.76
N GLY A 519 10.01 -17.55 7.02
CA GLY A 519 10.15 -18.86 7.62
C GLY A 519 9.14 -19.10 8.73
N THR A 520 8.79 -20.36 8.91
CA THR A 520 7.80 -20.83 9.88
C THR A 520 8.27 -22.13 10.52
N SER A 521 8.01 -22.32 11.81
CA SER A 521 8.33 -23.55 12.54
C SER A 521 7.26 -23.87 13.58
N THR A 522 6.95 -25.15 13.78
CA THR A 522 5.86 -25.57 14.66
C THR A 522 6.07 -26.98 15.24
N GLY A 523 5.47 -27.25 16.40
CA GLY A 523 5.18 -28.61 16.88
C GLY A 523 3.84 -29.17 16.37
N GLY A 524 3.07 -28.37 15.62
CA GLY A 524 1.74 -28.72 15.13
C GLY A 524 0.66 -28.51 16.19
N MET A 525 -0.33 -29.39 16.24
CA MET A 525 -1.44 -29.30 17.20
C MET A 525 -1.34 -30.36 18.31
N THR A 526 -1.79 -30.00 19.51
CA THR A 526 -1.88 -30.92 20.65
C THR A 526 -2.83 -32.07 20.29
N ASN A 527 -2.43 -33.29 20.63
CA ASN A 527 -3.19 -34.52 20.34
C ASN A 527 -3.31 -34.83 18.84
N LYS A 528 -2.38 -34.33 18.00
CA LYS A 528 -2.35 -34.69 16.56
C LYS A 528 -2.09 -36.18 16.37
N ARG A 529 -2.69 -36.78 15.34
CA ARG A 529 -2.62 -38.22 15.03
C ARG A 529 -1.87 -38.48 13.72
N TYR A 530 -1.36 -39.70 13.56
CA TYR A 530 -0.99 -40.32 12.27
C TYR A 530 0.07 -39.58 11.44
N GLY A 531 0.92 -38.77 12.08
CA GLY A 531 1.89 -37.94 11.35
C GLY A 531 1.24 -36.74 10.64
N ARG A 532 0.15 -36.18 11.19
CA ARG A 532 -0.51 -34.98 10.67
C ARG A 532 0.52 -33.87 10.44
N VAL A 533 0.51 -33.35 9.21
CA VAL A 533 1.30 -32.20 8.78
C VAL A 533 0.38 -30.98 8.66
N GLY A 534 0.79 -29.87 9.28
CA GLY A 534 0.08 -28.60 9.19
C GLY A 534 0.49 -27.74 7.99
N ASP A 535 0.15 -26.46 8.05
CA ASP A 535 0.47 -25.44 7.05
C ASP A 535 1.94 -25.02 7.05
N SER A 536 2.60 -25.06 8.22
CA SER A 536 3.93 -24.49 8.42
C SER A 536 5.05 -25.02 7.50
N PRO A 537 5.12 -26.31 7.12
CA PRO A 537 6.11 -26.78 6.16
C PRO A 537 5.65 -26.69 4.70
N ILE A 538 4.41 -26.28 4.44
CA ILE A 538 3.83 -26.23 3.08
C ILE A 538 4.01 -24.82 2.53
N ILE A 539 4.93 -24.70 1.55
CA ILE A 539 5.16 -23.46 0.82
C ILE A 539 3.87 -23.03 0.11
N GLY A 540 3.43 -21.81 0.38
CA GLY A 540 2.18 -21.22 -0.10
C GLY A 540 1.01 -21.34 0.87
N ALA A 541 1.08 -22.20 1.89
CA ALA A 541 0.06 -22.29 2.94
C ALA A 541 0.46 -21.48 4.17
N GLY A 542 1.45 -21.96 4.93
CA GLY A 542 1.96 -21.31 6.14
C GLY A 542 3.12 -20.35 5.89
N THR A 543 3.91 -20.58 4.84
CA THR A 543 5.10 -19.76 4.51
C THR A 543 5.10 -19.39 3.03
N TRP A 544 5.32 -18.13 2.72
CA TRP A 544 5.59 -17.68 1.35
C TRP A 544 6.52 -16.47 1.35
N ALA A 545 7.42 -16.41 0.37
CA ALA A 545 8.16 -15.20 0.05
C ALA A 545 8.39 -15.11 -1.46
N ASP A 546 8.16 -13.94 -2.03
CA ASP A 546 8.61 -13.56 -3.36
C ASP A 546 9.18 -12.13 -3.33
N GLN A 547 9.48 -11.57 -4.50
CA GLN A 547 10.04 -10.23 -4.60
C GLN A 547 9.11 -9.12 -4.08
N ARG A 548 7.79 -9.36 -3.97
CA ARG A 548 6.78 -8.36 -3.59
C ARG A 548 6.40 -8.47 -2.12
N CYS A 549 6.35 -9.68 -1.56
CA CYS A 549 5.92 -9.87 -0.18
C CYS A 549 6.39 -11.19 0.44
N ALA A 550 6.36 -11.22 1.76
CA ALA A 550 6.67 -12.34 2.63
C ALA A 550 5.54 -12.53 3.64
N VAL A 551 5.17 -13.78 3.93
CA VAL A 551 4.06 -14.13 4.82
C VAL A 551 4.42 -15.36 5.66
N SER A 552 4.05 -15.31 6.94
CA SER A 552 4.12 -16.44 7.87
C SER A 552 2.82 -16.55 8.66
N GLY A 553 2.16 -17.71 8.57
CA GLY A 553 0.86 -18.00 9.16
C GLY A 553 0.94 -18.73 10.50
N THR A 554 -0.09 -18.55 11.32
CA THR A 554 -0.28 -19.28 12.58
C THR A 554 -1.76 -19.46 12.88
N GLY A 555 -2.27 -20.68 12.84
CA GLY A 555 -3.66 -20.95 13.18
C GLY A 555 -4.05 -22.40 12.97
N TRP A 556 -5.32 -22.62 12.67
CA TRP A 556 -5.80 -23.94 12.32
C TRP A 556 -5.33 -24.33 10.90
N GLY A 557 -4.17 -24.99 10.83
CA GLY A 557 -3.43 -25.24 9.60
C GLY A 557 -4.21 -25.88 8.44
N GLU A 558 -5.22 -26.71 8.72
CA GLU A 558 -6.08 -27.30 7.69
C GLU A 558 -6.75 -26.23 6.80
N PHE A 559 -7.14 -25.08 7.36
CA PHE A 559 -7.75 -23.98 6.61
C PHE A 559 -6.72 -23.17 5.83
N TYR A 560 -5.53 -22.97 6.39
CA TYR A 560 -4.43 -22.28 5.72
C TYR A 560 -3.95 -23.05 4.49
N ILE A 561 -3.96 -24.40 4.56
CA ILE A 561 -3.67 -25.27 3.41
C ILE A 561 -4.76 -25.16 2.34
N ARG A 562 -6.04 -25.26 2.75
CA ARG A 562 -7.18 -25.23 1.81
C ARG A 562 -7.30 -23.92 1.04
N ASP A 563 -6.93 -22.82 1.69
CA ASP A 563 -7.02 -21.48 1.09
C ASP A 563 -5.69 -21.03 0.46
N ALA A 564 -4.62 -21.83 0.54
CA ALA A 564 -3.26 -21.44 0.16
C ALA A 564 -2.90 -20.05 0.74
N ALA A 565 -3.17 -19.86 2.03
CA ALA A 565 -3.34 -18.55 2.64
C ALA A 565 -2.15 -17.60 2.41
N ALA A 566 -0.92 -18.07 2.65
CA ALA A 566 0.27 -17.24 2.47
C ALA A 566 0.46 -16.80 1.00
N HIS A 567 0.26 -17.72 0.04
CA HIS A 567 0.34 -17.39 -1.38
C HIS A 567 -0.81 -16.48 -1.83
N GLU A 568 -2.04 -16.70 -1.34
CA GLU A 568 -3.21 -15.89 -1.71
C GLU A 568 -3.06 -14.42 -1.28
N ILE A 569 -2.51 -14.16 -0.10
CA ILE A 569 -2.16 -12.80 0.35
C ILE A 569 -1.22 -12.14 -0.67
N CYS A 570 -0.14 -12.83 -1.03
CA CYS A 570 0.82 -12.31 -2.01
C CYS A 570 0.27 -12.22 -3.43
N ALA A 571 -0.66 -13.10 -3.81
CA ALA A 571 -1.36 -13.05 -5.07
C ALA A 571 -2.27 -11.82 -5.17
N ARG A 572 -2.95 -11.41 -4.09
CA ARG A 572 -3.74 -10.17 -4.05
C ARG A 572 -2.89 -8.92 -4.19
N VAL A 573 -1.72 -8.89 -3.56
CA VAL A 573 -0.73 -7.82 -3.76
C VAL A 573 -0.30 -7.77 -5.23
N ARG A 574 0.10 -8.91 -5.79
CA ARG A 574 0.62 -9.01 -7.16
C ARG A 574 -0.42 -8.72 -8.25
N LEU A 575 -1.59 -9.34 -8.17
CA LEU A 575 -2.59 -9.38 -9.24
C LEU A 575 -3.59 -8.22 -9.13
N ALA A 576 -3.98 -7.87 -7.90
CA ALA A 576 -4.99 -6.83 -7.65
C ALA A 576 -4.37 -5.50 -7.18
N GLY A 577 -3.06 -5.44 -6.95
CA GLY A 577 -2.40 -4.24 -6.44
C GLY A 577 -2.90 -3.83 -5.05
N GLN A 578 -3.42 -4.78 -4.27
CA GLN A 578 -3.84 -4.49 -2.89
C GLN A 578 -2.61 -4.20 -2.03
N SER A 579 -2.77 -3.30 -1.07
CA SER A 579 -1.79 -3.10 -0.01
C SER A 579 -1.71 -4.34 0.88
N ILE A 580 -0.55 -4.59 1.49
CA ILE A 580 -0.30 -5.83 2.25
C ILE A 580 -1.22 -5.98 3.47
N ASP A 581 -1.59 -4.86 4.10
CA ASP A 581 -2.55 -4.81 5.21
C ASP A 581 -3.95 -5.26 4.75
N ARG A 582 -4.45 -4.75 3.62
CA ARG A 582 -5.78 -5.13 3.11
C ARG A 582 -5.82 -6.55 2.58
N ALA A 583 -4.77 -6.97 1.87
CA ALA A 583 -4.66 -8.33 1.35
C ALA A 583 -4.66 -9.35 2.51
N SER A 584 -3.85 -9.08 3.53
CA SER A 584 -3.70 -9.96 4.69
C SER A 584 -4.93 -9.93 5.62
N ASP A 585 -5.57 -8.78 5.85
CA ASP A 585 -6.88 -8.70 6.54
C ASP A 585 -7.95 -9.51 5.80
N GLY A 586 -8.04 -9.37 4.48
CA GLY A 586 -9.02 -10.07 3.67
C GLY A 586 -8.93 -11.59 3.82
N VAL A 587 -7.73 -12.15 3.77
CA VAL A 587 -7.53 -13.60 3.90
C VAL A 587 -7.71 -14.05 5.35
N ILE A 588 -7.00 -13.44 6.29
CA ILE A 588 -6.93 -13.91 7.68
C ILE A 588 -8.19 -13.61 8.47
N ASN A 589 -8.79 -12.42 8.31
CA ASN A 589 -9.92 -12.00 9.12
C ASN A 589 -11.27 -12.20 8.42
N ARG A 590 -11.30 -12.64 7.16
CA ARG A 590 -12.56 -12.88 6.42
C ARG A 590 -12.63 -14.25 5.79
N ASP A 591 -11.70 -14.61 4.91
CA ASP A 591 -11.80 -15.85 4.14
C ASP A 591 -11.63 -17.10 5.02
N ILE A 592 -10.58 -17.12 5.87
CA ILE A 592 -10.34 -18.22 6.81
C ILE A 592 -11.50 -18.39 7.81
N PRO A 593 -12.00 -17.33 8.48
CA PRO A 593 -13.20 -17.41 9.33
C PRO A 593 -14.44 -17.89 8.59
N LYS A 594 -14.65 -17.44 7.35
CA LYS A 594 -15.78 -17.89 6.52
C LYS A 594 -15.69 -19.38 6.20
N ALA A 595 -14.49 -19.93 6.06
CA ALA A 595 -14.29 -21.35 5.89
C ALA A 595 -14.48 -22.15 7.21
N GLY A 596 -14.36 -21.49 8.36
CA GLY A 596 -14.50 -22.08 9.70
C GLY A 596 -13.19 -22.19 10.48
N GLY A 597 -12.11 -21.60 9.97
CA GLY A 597 -10.81 -21.55 10.65
C GLY A 597 -10.59 -20.25 11.41
N ASP A 598 -9.52 -20.21 12.19
CA ASP A 598 -9.09 -19.07 13.00
C ASP A 598 -7.55 -19.03 13.10
N GLY A 599 -7.01 -17.91 13.58
CA GLY A 599 -5.58 -17.69 13.78
C GLY A 599 -5.12 -16.27 13.46
N GLY A 600 -3.90 -16.17 12.94
CA GLY A 600 -3.26 -14.93 12.54
C GLY A 600 -2.13 -15.15 11.54
N ALA A 601 -1.54 -14.06 11.08
CA ALA A 601 -0.33 -14.07 10.28
C ALA A 601 0.50 -12.81 10.56
N ILE A 602 1.75 -12.86 10.15
CA ILE A 602 2.55 -11.68 9.85
C ILE A 602 2.73 -11.58 8.34
N ALA A 603 2.70 -10.36 7.82
CA ALA A 603 2.93 -10.07 6.42
C ALA A 603 3.84 -8.85 6.28
N LEU A 604 4.72 -8.88 5.28
CA LEU A 604 5.70 -7.82 5.00
C LEU A 604 5.77 -7.64 3.48
N ASP A 605 5.66 -6.41 2.99
CA ASP A 605 5.89 -6.12 1.57
C ASP A 605 7.31 -5.60 1.28
N ALA A 606 7.62 -5.53 0.00
CA ALA A 606 8.90 -5.08 -0.50
C ALA A 606 9.20 -3.61 -0.20
N GLN A 607 8.20 -2.80 0.13
CA GLN A 607 8.35 -1.39 0.50
C GLN A 607 8.62 -1.22 2.01
N GLY A 608 8.61 -2.32 2.76
CA GLY A 608 8.86 -2.32 4.20
C GLY A 608 7.60 -2.08 5.03
N VAL A 609 6.40 -2.28 4.46
CA VAL A 609 5.14 -2.21 5.22
C VAL A 609 4.86 -3.56 5.87
N ALA A 610 4.68 -3.56 7.19
CA ALA A 610 4.35 -4.74 7.97
C ALA A 610 2.88 -4.74 8.42
N ALA A 611 2.26 -5.91 8.38
CA ALA A 611 0.90 -6.15 8.86
C ALA A 611 0.86 -7.37 9.80
N PHE A 612 -0.06 -7.31 10.78
CA PHE A 612 -0.25 -8.33 11.81
C PHE A 612 -1.73 -8.70 11.96
N PRO A 613 -2.41 -9.23 10.92
CA PRO A 613 -3.82 -9.62 11.06
C PRO A 613 -3.97 -10.87 11.93
N PHE A 614 -4.98 -10.86 12.81
CA PHE A 614 -5.40 -12.03 13.58
C PHE A 614 -6.85 -11.86 14.08
N ASN A 615 -7.54 -12.98 14.19
CA ASN A 615 -8.95 -13.06 14.61
C ASN A 615 -9.15 -13.74 15.98
N THR A 616 -8.06 -14.08 16.67
CA THR A 616 -8.02 -14.62 18.04
C THR A 616 -7.93 -13.51 19.11
N GLY A 617 -8.03 -13.84 20.41
CA GLY A 617 -7.88 -12.85 21.50
C GLY A 617 -6.47 -12.27 21.65
N GLY A 618 -5.46 -12.97 21.13
CA GLY A 618 -4.08 -12.50 21.09
C GLY A 618 -3.21 -13.28 20.11
N MET A 619 -2.08 -12.68 19.76
CA MET A 619 -0.99 -13.24 18.97
C MET A 619 0.33 -12.65 19.45
N TYR A 620 1.25 -13.50 19.92
CA TYR A 620 2.61 -13.07 20.25
C TYR A 620 3.25 -12.51 18.98
N ARG A 621 3.64 -11.23 18.98
CA ARG A 621 4.11 -10.55 17.77
C ARG A 621 5.10 -9.46 18.09
N GLY A 622 5.93 -9.12 17.11
CA GLY A 622 6.82 -7.97 17.24
C GLY A 622 7.61 -7.66 15.98
N TRP A 623 8.34 -6.55 16.01
CA TRP A 623 9.24 -6.15 14.95
C TRP A 623 10.43 -5.36 15.50
N ILE A 624 11.47 -5.24 14.68
CA ILE A 624 12.66 -4.41 14.93
C ILE A 624 13.14 -3.84 13.59
N GLY A 625 13.31 -2.52 13.55
CA GLY A 625 13.74 -1.80 12.36
C GLY A 625 15.19 -1.32 12.46
N ALA A 626 15.57 -0.36 11.63
CA ALA A 626 16.92 0.21 11.57
C ALA A 626 17.39 0.86 12.89
N ASP A 627 16.47 1.26 13.78
CA ASP A 627 16.78 1.84 15.09
C ASP A 627 17.29 0.80 16.12
N GLY A 628 17.15 -0.49 15.83
CA GLY A 628 17.53 -1.57 16.74
C GLY A 628 16.67 -1.68 18.01
N VAL A 629 15.49 -1.05 18.03
CA VAL A 629 14.55 -1.11 19.15
C VAL A 629 13.49 -2.18 18.87
N PRO A 630 13.42 -3.25 19.68
CA PRO A 630 12.38 -4.24 19.51
C PRO A 630 11.04 -3.74 20.09
N HIS A 631 9.98 -3.92 19.31
CA HIS A 631 8.61 -3.63 19.71
C HIS A 631 7.82 -4.94 19.74
N VAL A 632 7.19 -5.26 20.88
CA VAL A 632 6.50 -6.54 21.08
C VAL A 632 5.13 -6.36 21.72
N ALA A 633 4.17 -7.18 21.31
CA ALA A 633 2.80 -7.19 21.81
C ALA A 633 2.24 -8.63 21.84
N ILE A 634 1.24 -8.88 22.67
CA ILE A 634 0.64 -10.22 22.82
C ILE A 634 -0.86 -10.15 22.59
N TYR A 635 -1.58 -9.34 23.35
CA TYR A 635 -3.04 -9.34 23.27
C TYR A 635 -3.56 -8.42 22.17
N LYS A 636 -4.84 -8.58 21.81
CA LYS A 636 -5.54 -7.70 20.86
C LYS A 636 -5.61 -6.25 21.32
N THR A 637 -5.68 -6.03 22.63
CA THR A 637 -5.71 -4.70 23.25
C THR A 637 -4.34 -4.05 23.39
N ASP A 638 -3.25 -4.81 23.22
CA ASP A 638 -1.91 -4.26 23.28
C ASP A 638 -1.65 -3.36 22.07
N THR A 639 -1.19 -2.14 22.32
CA THR A 639 -0.68 -1.27 21.26
C THR A 639 0.67 -1.79 20.78
N LEU A 640 0.78 -2.07 19.49
CA LEU A 640 2.07 -2.30 18.82
C LEU A 640 2.31 -1.08 17.91
N PRO A 641 3.21 -0.15 18.26
CA PRO A 641 3.54 0.94 17.34
C PRO A 641 4.08 0.32 16.05
N LEU A 642 3.60 0.77 14.89
CA LEU A 642 4.10 0.29 13.60
C LEU A 642 5.34 1.09 13.19
N PRO A 643 6.24 0.51 12.38
CA PRO A 643 7.35 1.26 11.79
C PRO A 643 6.81 2.51 11.08
N ALA A 644 7.50 3.65 11.22
CA ALA A 644 7.16 4.82 10.42
C ALA A 644 7.46 4.51 8.94
N TYR A 645 6.41 4.51 8.11
CA TYR A 645 6.50 4.25 6.67
C TYR A 645 6.86 5.50 5.89
#